data_AF-A0A8D0EP14-F1
#
_entry.id   AF-A0A8D0EP14-F1
#
_cell.length_a   1.000
_cell.length_b   1.000
_cell.length_c   1.000
_cell.angle_alpha   90.00
_cell.angle_beta   90.00
_cell.angle_gamma   90.00
#
_symmetry.space_group_name_H-M   'P 1'
#
loop_
_entity.id
_entity.type
_entity.pdbx_description
1 polymer ?
#
loop_
_entity_poly.entity_id
_entity_poly.type
_entity_poly.pdbx_seq_one_letter_code
_entity_poly.pdbx_strand_id
1 'polypeptide(L)'
;MTTLLLVFVCLRVITTAVSVELSDSSDGLEVKIPEQSPLRVVLGSSLNIPCYFNIPEEQDTSALLTPRIKWSKLSNGTEVVLLVATGGKIRLNTEYREAISLPNYPAIPTDATLEIKALRSNHTGIYRCEVMYGIEDRQDTIEVLVKGVVFHYRAISTRYTLNFEKAKQACIQNSAVIATPEQLQAAYEDGYEQCDAGWLADQTVRYPIHWPRERCYGDKDEFPGVRTYGVREPDETYDVYCYAEQMQGKVFYATAPEKFTFQEAFDKCRSLGARLATTGELYLAWKDGMDMCSAGWLADRSVRYPISRARPNCGGNLVGVRTVYLYVNQTGYPHPHSRYDAICYSGESAPEDVYSVGRELGSAFTVQTVTQTEVELPLPRNATEEEARGSIATLEPIEITPTATELYEGFTVLPDLFTTSVSSVEEVVGVTATPGLESASAFTVEDQLVRVTAAPGVVSLPPGVVFHYRAATSRYAFSFVQAQQACLENNAVIATPEQLQAAYEAGFDQCDAGWLRDQTVRYPIVNPRNNCVGDKESSPGVRSYGMRPASETYDVYCYIDRLKGEVFFASQPEQFTFPEAQQYCESQNATLASVGQLHAAWKQGLDRCYAGWLADGSLRYPIVTPRPACGGDAPGVRTVYQHYNQTGFPDPLSRHHAFCFRGTLPPLTGLVDLSPWGRGCHKEGWAHRGASLGKALHWHLGL
;
A
#
# COMPACT_ATOMS: atom_id res chain seq x y z
N MET A 1 -32.65 58.68 70.44
CA MET A 1 -32.61 57.42 71.21
C MET A 1 -32.32 56.29 70.23
N THR A 2 -31.38 55.40 70.60
CA THR A 2 -31.03 54.08 70.05
C THR A 2 -30.56 53.99 68.58
N THR A 3 -29.25 53.97 68.22
CA THR A 3 -28.10 53.06 68.48
C THR A 3 -27.92 51.93 67.45
N LEU A 4 -26.77 51.99 66.74
CA LEU A 4 -25.83 50.89 66.40
C LEU A 4 -26.32 49.82 65.38
N LEU A 5 -25.57 49.36 64.35
CA LEU A 5 -24.12 49.25 64.09
C LEU A 5 -23.84 48.94 62.61
N LEU A 6 -22.69 49.48 62.14
CA LEU A 6 -21.70 48.91 61.18
C LEU A 6 -22.09 48.84 59.69
N VAL A 7 -21.30 49.33 58.72
CA VAL A 7 -19.86 49.60 58.69
C VAL A 7 -19.55 50.79 57.76
N PHE A 8 -18.60 51.60 58.23
CA PHE A 8 -18.02 52.81 57.66
C PHE A 8 -17.37 52.64 56.28
N VAL A 9 -17.75 53.54 55.37
CA VAL A 9 -16.85 54.14 54.36
C VAL A 9 -16.03 55.21 55.08
N CYS A 10 -14.71 55.20 54.95
CA CYS A 10 -13.89 56.42 54.93
C CYS A 10 -12.46 56.14 54.44
N LEU A 11 -12.09 56.84 53.35
CA LEU A 11 -10.74 57.06 52.86
C LEU A 11 -9.80 57.59 53.96
N ARG A 12 -8.49 57.27 53.86
CA ARG A 12 -7.41 58.21 53.46
C ARG A 12 -6.01 57.57 53.62
N VAL A 13 -5.25 57.58 52.51
CA VAL A 13 -3.79 57.79 52.35
C VAL A 13 -2.89 56.65 52.89
N ILE A 14 -1.90 56.13 52.16
CA ILE A 14 -0.51 56.60 52.09
C ILE A 14 0.25 55.85 50.96
N THR A 15 1.15 56.57 50.29
CA THR A 15 2.31 56.16 49.47
C THR A 15 2.12 55.28 48.24
N THR A 16 2.24 55.92 47.07
CA THR A 16 2.79 55.28 45.86
C THR A 16 4.26 54.95 46.11
N ALA A 17 4.56 53.70 46.44
CA ALA A 17 5.87 53.15 46.19
C ALA A 17 6.02 53.07 44.66
N VAL A 18 6.91 53.89 44.10
CA VAL A 18 7.47 53.64 42.78
C VAL A 18 8.29 52.37 42.94
N SER A 19 7.68 51.22 42.65
CA SER A 19 8.43 50.04 42.29
C SER A 19 9.12 50.38 40.97
N VAL A 20 10.38 50.81 41.07
CA VAL A 20 11.32 50.68 39.97
C VAL A 20 11.34 49.19 39.67
N GLU A 21 10.56 48.74 38.69
CA GLU A 21 10.82 47.47 38.04
C GLU A 21 12.21 47.64 37.43
N LEU A 22 13.21 47.13 38.16
CA LEU A 22 14.45 46.70 37.53
C LEU A 22 14.00 45.81 36.38
N SER A 23 14.20 46.29 35.16
CA SER A 23 14.28 45.45 33.98
C SER A 23 15.34 44.41 34.27
N ASP A 24 14.90 43.22 34.67
CA ASP A 24 15.76 42.06 34.83
C ASP A 24 16.40 41.83 33.45
N SER A 25 17.70 42.07 33.41
CA SER A 25 18.54 41.92 32.23
C SER A 25 18.38 40.49 31.74
N SER A 26 17.75 40.28 30.58
CA SER A 26 17.46 38.97 29.99
C SER A 26 18.74 38.31 29.43
N ASP A 27 19.71 38.07 30.30
CA ASP A 27 21.03 37.54 29.98
C ASP A 27 21.14 36.06 30.37
N GLY A 28 20.12 35.28 30.02
CA GLY A 28 20.02 33.86 30.34
C GLY A 28 19.35 33.07 29.22
N LEU A 29 19.51 31.74 29.25
CA LEU A 29 18.84 30.84 28.30
C LEU A 29 17.33 31.17 28.25
N GLU A 30 16.78 31.27 27.04
CA GLU A 30 15.35 31.47 26.79
C GLU A 30 14.89 30.48 25.71
N VAL A 31 13.73 29.86 25.91
CA VAL A 31 13.12 28.91 24.95
C VAL A 31 11.72 29.43 24.61
N LYS A 32 11.40 29.52 23.32
CA LYS A 32 10.13 30.08 22.82
C LYS A 32 9.53 29.23 21.71
N ILE A 33 8.24 28.94 21.86
CA ILE A 33 7.36 28.42 20.82
C ILE A 33 6.45 29.57 20.38
N PRO A 34 6.70 30.21 19.22
CA PRO A 34 5.96 31.41 18.79
C PRO A 34 4.53 31.14 18.27
N GLU A 35 3.95 29.98 18.58
CA GLU A 35 2.64 29.55 18.10
C GLU A 35 1.53 29.70 19.16
N GLN A 36 0.30 29.96 18.71
CA GLN A 36 -0.84 30.08 19.62
C GLN A 36 -1.35 28.70 20.06
N SER A 37 -1.46 28.51 21.37
CA SER A 37 -2.05 27.31 21.97
C SER A 37 -3.57 27.48 22.16
N PRO A 38 -4.42 26.48 21.83
CA PRO A 38 -4.08 25.20 21.25
C PRO A 38 -3.95 25.24 19.72
N LEU A 39 -2.98 24.51 19.19
CA LEU A 39 -2.78 24.33 17.77
C LEU A 39 -3.72 23.23 17.24
N ARG A 40 -4.65 23.61 16.35
CA ARG A 40 -5.64 22.69 15.75
C ARG A 40 -5.15 22.22 14.39
N VAL A 41 -5.06 20.90 14.22
CA VAL A 41 -4.44 20.32 13.03
C VAL A 41 -5.29 19.17 12.50
N VAL A 42 -5.28 19.00 11.18
CA VAL A 42 -6.10 18.00 10.45
C VAL A 42 -5.44 16.62 10.53
N LEU A 43 -6.25 15.57 10.70
CA LEU A 43 -5.81 14.17 10.66
C LEU A 43 -5.03 13.86 9.36
N GLY A 44 -3.95 13.07 9.46
CA GLY A 44 -3.12 12.65 8.32
C GLY A 44 -2.14 13.70 7.80
N SER A 45 -2.20 14.95 8.28
CA SER A 45 -1.26 16.01 7.87
C SER A 45 0.07 15.95 8.63
N SER A 46 1.06 16.71 8.16
CA SER A 46 2.33 16.94 8.87
C SER A 46 2.30 18.26 9.62
N LEU A 47 2.90 18.29 10.80
CA LEU A 47 2.97 19.46 11.69
C LEU A 47 4.41 19.78 12.04
N ASN A 48 4.76 21.07 11.93
CA ASN A 48 6.01 21.61 12.45
C ASN A 48 5.70 22.48 13.67
N ILE A 49 6.31 22.15 14.81
CA ILE A 49 6.21 22.93 16.04
C ILE A 49 7.52 23.71 16.20
N PRO A 50 7.53 25.02 15.89
CA PRO A 50 8.74 25.82 16.03
C PRO A 50 9.15 25.91 17.49
N CYS A 51 10.44 25.68 17.77
CA CYS A 51 11.03 25.92 19.09
C CYS A 51 12.40 26.56 18.90
N TYR A 52 12.53 27.81 19.33
CA TYR A 52 13.75 28.58 19.20
C TYR A 52 14.32 28.88 20.58
N PHE A 53 15.64 28.88 20.68
CA PHE A 53 16.31 29.25 21.92
C PHE A 53 17.57 30.06 21.68
N ASN A 54 17.90 30.92 22.63
CA ASN A 54 19.10 31.75 22.61
C ASN A 54 20.14 31.21 23.60
N ILE A 55 21.42 31.21 23.21
CA ILE A 55 22.54 30.88 24.07
C ILE A 55 23.24 32.21 24.41
N PRO A 56 23.44 32.55 25.69
CA PRO A 56 24.16 33.78 26.06
C PRO A 56 25.60 33.76 25.50
N GLU A 57 26.02 34.88 24.91
CA GLU A 57 27.41 35.10 24.48
C GLU A 57 28.24 35.57 25.70
N GLU A 58 29.41 34.95 25.91
CA GLU A 58 30.44 35.20 26.95
C GLU A 58 30.30 34.35 28.24
N GLN A 59 31.29 33.61 28.74
CA GLN A 59 32.74 33.83 28.78
C GLN A 59 33.57 32.60 28.36
N ASP A 60 34.62 32.87 27.58
CA ASP A 60 35.81 32.03 27.42
C ASP A 60 36.23 31.44 28.79
N THR A 61 36.10 30.11 28.96
CA THR A 61 37.04 29.21 29.68
C THR A 61 36.45 27.88 30.17
N SER A 62 35.15 27.59 30.01
CA SER A 62 34.58 26.33 30.53
C SER A 62 34.00 25.41 29.43
N ALA A 63 34.87 24.56 28.87
CA ALA A 63 34.58 23.27 28.25
C ALA A 63 33.36 23.14 27.31
N LEU A 64 33.47 23.48 26.01
CA LEU A 64 32.69 22.91 24.88
C LEU A 64 31.26 22.42 25.20
N LEU A 65 30.45 23.20 25.92
CA LEU A 65 29.12 22.76 26.35
C LEU A 65 28.20 22.76 25.14
N THR A 66 27.65 21.60 24.81
CA THR A 66 26.67 21.46 23.73
C THR A 66 25.26 21.47 24.32
N PRO A 67 24.32 22.26 23.77
CA PRO A 67 22.96 22.30 24.29
C PRO A 67 22.31 20.93 24.15
N ARG A 68 21.58 20.51 25.19
CA ARG A 68 20.76 19.30 25.19
C ARG A 68 19.31 19.69 24.99
N ILE A 69 18.76 19.34 23.85
CA ILE A 69 17.35 19.54 23.48
C ILE A 69 16.58 18.27 23.81
N LYS A 70 15.44 18.39 24.47
CA LYS A 70 14.52 17.30 24.78
C LYS A 70 13.12 17.71 24.38
N TRP A 71 12.47 16.87 23.57
CA TRP A 71 11.05 16.98 23.31
C TRP A 71 10.31 15.89 24.06
N SER A 72 9.25 16.26 24.78
CA SER A 72 8.34 15.31 25.42
C SER A 72 6.87 15.65 25.14
N LYS A 73 6.04 14.63 25.22
CA LYS A 73 4.59 14.73 25.09
C LYS A 73 3.94 14.34 26.41
N LEU A 74 3.12 15.22 26.95
CA LEU A 74 2.29 14.98 28.11
C LEU A 74 0.89 14.60 27.63
N SER A 75 0.46 13.40 27.98
CA SER A 75 -0.91 12.92 27.74
C SER A 75 -1.40 12.18 28.97
N ASN A 76 -2.59 12.54 29.46
CA ASN A 76 -3.24 11.90 30.62
C ASN A 76 -2.34 11.77 31.88
N GLY A 77 -1.48 12.76 32.14
CA GLY A 77 -0.59 12.78 33.31
C GLY A 77 0.72 11.99 33.15
N THR A 78 0.92 11.29 32.02
CA THR A 78 2.17 10.58 31.71
C THR A 78 3.01 11.42 30.74
N GLU A 79 4.29 11.63 31.08
CA GLU A 79 5.27 12.25 30.18
C GLU A 79 5.98 11.17 29.36
N VAL A 80 5.84 11.22 28.04
CA VAL A 80 6.57 10.37 27.10
C VAL A 80 7.64 11.20 26.44
N VAL A 81 8.91 10.84 26.65
CA VAL A 81 10.02 11.49 25.94
C VAL A 81 9.98 11.05 24.48
N LEU A 82 9.88 12.01 23.57
CA LEU A 82 9.82 11.78 22.13
C LEU A 82 11.23 11.66 21.56
N LEU A 83 12.09 12.63 21.86
CA LEU A 83 13.47 12.65 21.41
C LEU A 83 14.38 13.47 22.31
N VAL A 84 15.68 13.19 22.21
CA VAL A 84 16.75 13.95 22.86
C VAL A 84 17.87 14.18 21.84
N ALA A 85 18.26 15.44 21.64
CA ALA A 85 19.34 15.82 20.74
C ALA A 85 20.49 16.52 21.51
N THR A 86 21.73 16.10 21.25
CA THR A 86 22.94 16.68 21.88
C THR A 86 24.16 16.42 21.00
N GLY A 87 25.03 17.41 20.82
CA GLY A 87 26.32 17.25 20.13
C GLY A 87 26.23 16.63 18.73
N GLY A 88 25.24 17.05 17.93
CA GLY A 88 24.99 16.54 16.58
C GLY A 88 24.30 15.17 16.50
N LYS A 89 23.98 14.53 17.62
CA LYS A 89 23.32 13.23 17.67
C LYS A 89 21.87 13.38 18.15
N ILE A 90 20.95 12.63 17.55
CA ILE A 90 19.54 12.55 17.95
C ILE A 90 19.25 11.14 18.44
N ARG A 91 18.60 11.02 19.60
CA ARG A 91 18.04 9.78 20.14
C ARG A 91 16.53 9.87 20.09
N LEU A 92 15.90 9.01 19.30
CA LEU A 92 14.45 8.95 19.11
C LEU A 92 13.85 7.85 19.99
N ASN A 93 12.64 8.08 20.50
CA ASN A 93 11.81 7.02 21.05
C ASN A 93 11.43 6.03 19.94
N THR A 94 11.53 4.74 20.23
CA THR A 94 11.23 3.66 19.29
C THR A 94 9.83 3.73 18.71
N GLU A 95 8.82 4.14 19.49
CA GLU A 95 7.42 4.24 19.03
C GLU A 95 7.18 5.37 18.04
N TYR A 96 8.03 6.40 18.05
CA TYR A 96 7.88 7.62 17.26
C TYR A 96 8.95 7.76 16.16
N ARG A 97 9.85 6.77 16.04
CA ARG A 97 11.06 6.85 15.18
C ARG A 97 10.79 7.24 13.74
N GLU A 98 9.69 6.77 13.16
CA GLU A 98 9.32 7.03 11.75
C GLU A 98 8.41 8.26 11.59
N ALA A 99 7.87 8.79 12.70
CA ALA A 99 6.89 9.87 12.68
C ALA A 99 7.50 11.24 13.00
N ILE A 100 8.58 11.32 13.79
CA ILE A 100 9.12 12.61 14.26
C ILE A 100 10.55 12.88 13.77
N SER A 101 10.88 14.15 13.55
CA SER A 101 12.21 14.59 13.16
C SER A 101 12.54 15.99 13.69
N LEU A 102 13.84 16.36 13.67
CA LEU A 102 14.29 17.75 13.87
C LEU A 102 14.89 18.24 12.53
N PRO A 103 14.08 18.85 11.64
CA PRO A 103 14.51 19.11 10.26
C PRO A 103 15.72 20.04 10.16
N ASN A 104 15.87 20.99 11.10
CA ASN A 104 16.91 22.01 11.06
C ASN A 104 18.14 21.67 11.91
N TYR A 105 18.10 20.61 12.71
CA TYR A 105 19.23 20.16 13.54
C TYR A 105 20.03 19.07 12.81
N PRO A 106 21.38 19.11 12.81
CA PRO A 106 22.26 20.01 13.57
C PRO A 106 22.72 21.26 12.79
N ALA A 107 22.14 21.54 11.62
CA ALA A 107 22.56 22.64 10.76
C ALA A 107 22.37 24.03 11.41
N ILE A 108 21.28 24.19 12.17
CA ILE A 108 20.96 25.39 12.96
C ILE A 108 20.75 24.94 14.41
N PRO A 109 21.80 25.00 15.27
CA PRO A 109 21.74 24.43 16.62
C PRO A 109 20.71 25.07 17.56
N THR A 110 20.35 26.34 17.34
CA THR A 110 19.35 27.11 18.09
C THR A 110 17.91 26.89 17.62
N ASP A 111 17.74 26.12 16.54
CA ASP A 111 16.44 25.74 16.01
C ASP A 111 16.12 24.29 16.39
N ALA A 112 15.28 24.15 17.41
CA ALA A 112 14.80 22.89 17.94
C ALA A 112 13.42 22.51 17.38
N THR A 113 13.02 23.03 16.22
CA THR A 113 11.71 22.74 15.60
C THR A 113 11.46 21.25 15.50
N LEU A 114 10.30 20.80 15.99
CA LEU A 114 9.86 19.40 15.91
C LEU A 114 8.93 19.22 14.71
N GLU A 115 9.29 18.32 13.79
CA GLU A 115 8.39 17.85 12.74
C GLU A 115 7.70 16.56 13.19
N ILE A 116 6.39 16.47 12.98
CA ILE A 116 5.57 15.27 13.18
C ILE A 116 4.84 14.98 11.88
N LYS A 117 5.12 13.85 11.24
CA LYS A 117 4.48 13.39 10.00
C LYS A 117 3.26 12.52 10.31
N ALA A 118 2.31 12.51 9.39
CA ALA A 118 1.12 11.64 9.41
C ALA A 118 0.40 11.66 10.78
N LEU A 119 -0.12 12.84 11.17
CA LEU A 119 -0.78 13.02 12.45
C LEU A 119 -1.98 12.06 12.65
N ARG A 120 -2.01 11.43 13.82
CA ARG A 120 -3.05 10.50 14.27
C ARG A 120 -3.86 11.08 15.42
N SER A 121 -5.02 10.51 15.70
CA SER A 121 -5.84 10.94 16.86
C SER A 121 -5.06 10.83 18.17
N ASN A 122 -4.27 9.77 18.30
CA ASN A 122 -3.46 9.53 19.49
C ASN A 122 -2.33 10.56 19.69
N HIS A 123 -1.99 11.39 18.68
CA HIS A 123 -0.98 12.44 18.79
C HIS A 123 -1.49 13.70 19.50
N THR A 124 -2.78 13.81 19.78
CA THR A 124 -3.32 14.87 20.63
C THR A 124 -2.64 14.88 22.01
N GLY A 125 -2.26 16.06 22.51
CA GLY A 125 -1.60 16.22 23.81
C GLY A 125 -0.79 17.51 23.92
N ILE A 126 -0.11 17.69 25.05
CA ILE A 126 0.74 18.86 25.31
C ILE A 126 2.18 18.50 24.96
N TYR A 127 2.79 19.24 24.04
CA TYR A 127 4.17 19.07 23.63
C TYR A 127 5.05 20.07 24.37
N ARG A 128 6.20 19.60 24.83
CA ARG A 128 7.15 20.36 25.64
C ARG A 128 8.51 20.34 24.98
N CYS A 129 9.03 21.53 24.68
CA CYS A 129 10.41 21.73 24.24
C CYS A 129 11.22 22.15 25.46
N GLU A 130 12.18 21.34 25.87
CA GLU A 130 13.06 21.57 27.01
C GLU A 130 14.51 21.66 26.50
N VAL A 131 15.20 22.76 26.82
CA VAL A 131 16.59 22.98 26.45
C VAL A 131 17.41 23.16 27.71
N MET A 132 18.52 22.43 27.78
CA MET A 132 19.49 22.58 28.85
C MET A 132 20.84 23.01 28.28
N TYR A 133 21.42 24.04 28.89
CA TYR A 133 22.75 24.55 28.57
C TYR A 133 23.53 24.79 29.86
N GLY A 134 24.59 24.00 30.08
CA GLY A 134 25.32 24.01 31.35
C GLY A 134 24.45 23.52 32.51
N ILE A 135 24.19 24.40 33.48
CA ILE A 135 23.30 24.16 34.62
C ILE A 135 21.92 24.81 34.46
N GLU A 136 21.72 25.57 33.38
CA GLU A 136 20.45 26.25 33.10
C GLU A 136 19.54 25.33 32.29
N ASP A 137 18.29 25.22 32.74
CA ASP A 137 17.20 24.56 32.03
C ASP A 137 16.03 25.53 31.82
N ARG A 138 15.48 25.49 30.60
CA ARG A 138 14.29 26.25 30.22
C ARG A 138 13.41 25.41 29.31
N GLN A 139 12.13 25.76 29.30
CA GLN A 139 11.16 25.03 28.52
C GLN A 139 10.01 25.92 28.09
N ASP A 140 9.33 25.50 27.03
CA ASP A 140 8.04 26.05 26.60
C ASP A 140 7.12 24.90 26.16
N THR A 141 5.81 25.14 26.17
CA THR A 141 4.80 24.11 25.90
C THR A 141 3.69 24.58 24.97
N ILE A 142 3.19 23.67 24.13
CA ILE A 142 2.05 23.92 23.26
C ILE A 142 1.07 22.74 23.27
N GLU A 143 -0.22 23.02 23.32
CA GLU A 143 -1.26 22.00 23.19
C GLU A 143 -1.57 21.76 21.71
N VAL A 144 -1.52 20.50 21.27
CA VAL A 144 -1.86 20.10 19.90
C VAL A 144 -3.14 19.27 19.93
N LEU A 145 -4.12 19.68 19.12
CA LEU A 145 -5.41 19.01 18.97
C LEU A 145 -5.59 18.50 17.55
N VAL A 146 -5.52 17.18 17.35
CA VAL A 146 -5.80 16.57 16.05
C VAL A 146 -7.31 16.46 15.86
N LYS A 147 -7.82 17.09 14.81
CA LYS A 147 -9.25 17.23 14.51
C LYS A 147 -9.69 16.31 13.37
N GLY A 148 -11.00 16.08 13.38
CA GLY A 148 -11.75 15.36 12.36
C GLY A 148 -11.74 13.84 12.45
N VAL A 149 -12.54 13.24 11.59
CA VAL A 149 -12.83 11.80 11.58
C VAL A 149 -13.17 11.35 10.16
N VAL A 150 -12.61 10.21 9.75
CA VAL A 150 -12.94 9.53 8.50
C VAL A 150 -14.08 8.55 8.74
N PHE A 151 -15.05 8.52 7.84
CA PHE A 151 -16.13 7.54 7.86
C PHE A 151 -16.52 7.06 6.46
N HIS A 152 -16.99 5.82 6.39
CA HIS A 152 -17.57 5.22 5.19
C HIS A 152 -19.01 5.67 4.99
N TYR A 153 -19.36 5.97 3.75
CA TYR A 153 -20.70 6.35 3.35
C TYR A 153 -21.17 5.55 2.12
N ARG A 154 -22.38 4.98 2.25
CA ARG A 154 -23.09 4.23 1.20
C ARG A 154 -24.46 4.84 0.97
N ALA A 155 -24.87 4.97 -0.29
CA ALA A 155 -26.19 5.48 -0.65
C ALA A 155 -27.33 4.47 -0.40
N ILE A 156 -28.57 4.96 -0.46
CA ILE A 156 -29.79 4.30 0.05
C ILE A 156 -30.16 2.99 -0.68
N SER A 157 -29.94 2.91 -1.99
CA SER A 157 -30.52 1.85 -2.83
C SER A 157 -29.77 0.51 -2.74
N THR A 158 -28.54 0.47 -3.24
CA THR A 158 -27.72 -0.74 -3.39
C THR A 158 -26.24 -0.42 -3.18
N ARG A 159 -25.42 -1.48 -3.04
CA ARG A 159 -23.95 -1.36 -2.89
C ARG A 159 -23.32 -0.70 -4.12
N TYR A 160 -22.31 0.14 -3.92
CA TYR A 160 -21.46 0.70 -4.99
C TYR A 160 -22.23 1.46 -6.07
N THR A 161 -22.93 2.51 -5.68
CA THR A 161 -23.81 3.30 -6.56
C THR A 161 -23.33 4.72 -6.83
N LEU A 162 -22.25 5.15 -6.18
CA LEU A 162 -21.71 6.50 -6.30
C LEU A 162 -20.56 6.51 -7.30
N ASN A 163 -20.71 7.28 -8.37
CA ASN A 163 -19.58 7.66 -9.20
C ASN A 163 -18.78 8.79 -8.53
N PHE A 164 -17.61 9.15 -9.05
CA PHE A 164 -16.70 10.06 -8.36
C PHE A 164 -17.32 11.42 -8.03
N GLU A 165 -18.10 11.99 -8.95
CA GLU A 165 -18.77 13.28 -8.73
C GLU A 165 -19.91 13.15 -7.71
N LYS A 166 -20.74 12.10 -7.82
CA LYS A 166 -21.79 11.82 -6.83
C LYS A 166 -21.21 11.54 -5.44
N ALA A 167 -20.05 10.89 -5.36
CA ALA A 167 -19.35 10.61 -4.12
C ALA A 167 -18.91 11.90 -3.41
N LYS A 168 -18.34 12.87 -4.14
CA LYS A 168 -18.02 14.20 -3.60
C LYS A 168 -19.26 14.91 -3.05
N GLN A 169 -20.33 14.95 -3.84
CA GLN A 169 -21.57 15.60 -3.43
C GLN A 169 -22.20 14.92 -2.21
N ALA A 170 -22.14 13.59 -2.13
CA ALA A 170 -22.64 12.83 -0.99
C ALA A 170 -21.92 13.19 0.32
N CYS A 171 -20.60 13.39 0.29
CA CYS A 171 -19.86 13.86 1.47
C CYS A 171 -20.28 15.28 1.87
N ILE A 172 -20.39 16.21 0.91
CA ILE A 172 -20.79 17.61 1.16
C ILE A 172 -22.19 17.67 1.80
N GLN A 173 -23.14 16.90 1.27
CA GLN A 173 -24.50 16.79 1.82
C GLN A 173 -24.53 16.23 3.25
N ASN A 174 -23.47 15.54 3.67
CA ASN A 174 -23.32 14.97 5.00
C ASN A 174 -22.36 15.77 5.90
N SER A 175 -22.20 17.06 5.67
CA SER A 175 -21.32 17.97 6.44
C SER A 175 -19.86 17.49 6.48
N ALA A 176 -19.36 16.97 5.36
CA ALA A 176 -18.02 16.42 5.22
C ALA A 176 -17.43 16.74 3.83
N VAL A 177 -16.16 16.44 3.64
CA VAL A 177 -15.49 16.44 2.32
C VAL A 177 -15.02 15.03 2.00
N ILE A 178 -14.73 14.73 0.73
CA ILE A 178 -14.14 13.42 0.39
C ILE A 178 -12.77 13.29 1.07
N ALA A 179 -12.50 12.16 1.71
CA ALA A 179 -11.28 11.95 2.50
C ALA A 179 -10.05 11.84 1.59
N THR A 180 -8.90 12.32 2.06
CA THR A 180 -7.62 12.10 1.38
C THR A 180 -7.04 10.71 1.70
N PRO A 181 -6.12 10.18 0.88
CA PRO A 181 -5.38 8.97 1.20
C PRO A 181 -4.68 9.00 2.55
N GLU A 182 -4.07 10.14 2.90
CA GLU A 182 -3.34 10.33 4.16
C GLU A 182 -4.29 10.30 5.35
N GLN A 183 -5.49 10.88 5.20
CA GLN A 183 -6.54 10.81 6.22
C GLN A 183 -7.04 9.37 6.44
N LEU A 184 -7.27 8.62 5.36
CA LEU A 184 -7.68 7.21 5.47
C LEU A 184 -6.57 6.35 6.08
N GLN A 185 -5.31 6.60 5.71
CA GLN A 185 -4.15 5.92 6.28
C GLN A 185 -4.00 6.20 7.78
N ALA A 186 -4.14 7.46 8.21
CA ALA A 186 -4.12 7.82 9.62
C ALA A 186 -5.31 7.21 10.39
N ALA A 187 -6.50 7.18 9.79
CA ALA A 187 -7.66 6.52 10.39
C ALA A 187 -7.45 5.01 10.55
N TYR A 188 -6.84 4.36 9.55
CA TYR A 188 -6.41 2.97 9.64
C TYR A 188 -5.42 2.80 10.79
N GLU A 189 -4.36 3.61 10.91
CA GLU A 189 -3.43 3.47 12.04
C GLU A 189 -4.09 3.69 13.42
N ASP A 190 -5.18 4.44 13.48
CA ASP A 190 -6.02 4.61 14.68
C ASP A 190 -7.00 3.42 14.94
N GLY A 191 -6.99 2.38 14.10
CA GLY A 191 -7.80 1.16 14.27
C GLY A 191 -9.01 1.05 13.35
N TYR A 192 -9.19 1.95 12.38
CA TYR A 192 -10.35 1.94 11.49
C TYR A 192 -10.22 0.84 10.43
N GLU A 193 -11.19 -0.08 10.37
CA GLU A 193 -11.32 -1.06 9.28
C GLU A 193 -12.72 -1.05 8.66
N GLN A 194 -12.78 -1.30 7.36
CA GLN A 194 -14.02 -1.49 6.61
C GLN A 194 -13.73 -2.27 5.34
N CYS A 195 -14.52 -3.31 5.06
CA CYS A 195 -14.36 -4.18 3.89
C CYS A 195 -15.26 -3.76 2.72
N ASP A 196 -15.28 -2.47 2.44
CA ASP A 196 -16.06 -1.88 1.37
C ASP A 196 -15.23 -0.82 0.66
N ALA A 197 -15.04 -1.00 -0.63
CA ALA A 197 -14.25 -0.10 -1.46
C ALA A 197 -14.94 1.26 -1.61
N GLY A 198 -14.19 2.34 -1.40
CA GLY A 198 -14.73 3.69 -1.51
C GLY A 198 -13.78 4.69 -2.15
N TRP A 199 -14.36 5.69 -2.83
CA TRP A 199 -13.65 6.82 -3.43
C TRP A 199 -12.90 7.67 -2.40
N LEU A 200 -11.74 8.18 -2.81
CA LEU A 200 -10.92 9.18 -2.11
C LEU A 200 -10.65 10.41 -2.97
N ALA A 201 -10.16 11.48 -2.35
CA ALA A 201 -9.95 12.79 -2.98
C ALA A 201 -9.03 12.77 -4.21
N ASP A 202 -8.09 11.83 -4.26
CA ASP A 202 -7.14 11.61 -5.37
C ASP A 202 -7.72 10.74 -6.51
N GLN A 203 -9.04 10.50 -6.51
CA GLN A 203 -9.75 9.62 -7.45
C GLN A 203 -9.29 8.15 -7.36
N THR A 204 -8.58 7.77 -6.28
CA THR A 204 -8.34 6.36 -6.00
C THR A 204 -9.51 5.74 -5.26
N VAL A 205 -9.63 4.42 -5.37
CA VAL A 205 -10.58 3.62 -4.60
C VAL A 205 -9.80 2.75 -3.63
N ARG A 206 -10.08 2.88 -2.33
CA ARG A 206 -9.33 2.22 -1.26
C ARG A 206 -10.26 1.67 -0.19
N TYR A 207 -9.74 0.80 0.68
CA TYR A 207 -10.43 0.38 1.91
C TYR A 207 -9.46 -0.20 2.95
N PRO A 208 -9.59 0.13 4.25
CA PRO A 208 -8.65 -0.27 5.29
C PRO A 208 -9.01 -1.61 5.94
N ILE A 209 -8.03 -2.51 6.11
CA ILE A 209 -8.23 -3.81 6.78
C ILE A 209 -7.06 -4.09 7.73
N HIS A 210 -7.36 -4.19 9.03
CA HIS A 210 -6.39 -4.64 10.02
C HIS A 210 -6.28 -6.15 10.12
N TRP A 211 -7.37 -6.86 9.82
CA TRP A 211 -7.47 -8.31 10.03
C TRP A 211 -7.87 -8.96 8.73
N PRO A 212 -6.85 -9.41 7.98
CA PRO A 212 -7.03 -10.03 6.69
C PRO A 212 -8.01 -11.20 6.77
N ARG A 213 -8.95 -11.23 5.84
CA ARG A 213 -9.99 -12.25 5.72
C ARG A 213 -10.38 -12.43 4.27
N GLU A 214 -10.82 -13.64 3.92
CA GLU A 214 -10.96 -14.14 2.54
C GLU A 214 -11.74 -13.22 1.59
N ARG A 215 -12.78 -12.52 2.07
CA ARG A 215 -13.57 -11.57 1.25
C ARG A 215 -13.02 -10.15 1.17
N CYS A 216 -11.92 -9.89 1.86
CA CYS A 216 -11.38 -8.56 2.08
C CYS A 216 -9.91 -8.46 1.73
N TYR A 217 -9.29 -9.45 1.08
CA TYR A 217 -7.85 -9.52 0.83
C TYR A 217 -7.29 -8.40 -0.08
N GLY A 218 -8.00 -8.02 -1.15
CA GLY A 218 -7.59 -6.91 -2.01
C GLY A 218 -6.18 -7.09 -2.59
N ASP A 219 -5.41 -6.01 -2.67
CA ASP A 219 -4.00 -6.00 -3.12
C ASP A 219 -2.99 -6.42 -2.05
N LYS A 220 -3.44 -6.73 -0.83
CA LYS A 220 -2.58 -7.03 0.33
C LYS A 220 -2.75 -8.44 0.89
N ASP A 221 -3.52 -9.32 0.24
CA ASP A 221 -3.74 -10.72 0.65
C ASP A 221 -3.91 -10.86 2.19
N GLU A 222 -3.11 -11.73 2.81
CA GLU A 222 -3.05 -12.03 4.25
C GLU A 222 -2.32 -10.95 5.07
N PHE A 223 -1.99 -9.80 4.48
CA PHE A 223 -1.32 -8.70 5.16
C PHE A 223 -2.29 -7.57 5.53
N PRO A 224 -2.11 -6.98 6.73
CA PRO A 224 -2.88 -5.82 7.15
C PRO A 224 -2.46 -4.58 6.33
N GLY A 225 -3.39 -3.64 6.13
CA GLY A 225 -3.13 -2.36 5.49
C GLY A 225 -4.31 -1.77 4.76
N VAL A 226 -4.14 -0.54 4.30
CA VAL A 226 -5.08 0.11 3.37
C VAL A 226 -4.91 -0.49 1.99
N ARG A 227 -5.96 -1.15 1.51
CA ARG A 227 -6.02 -1.72 0.17
C ARG A 227 -6.38 -0.68 -0.87
N THR A 228 -5.94 -0.88 -2.11
CA THR A 228 -6.15 0.07 -3.19
C THR A 228 -6.46 -0.63 -4.51
N TYR A 229 -7.43 -0.08 -5.25
CA TYR A 229 -7.68 -0.39 -6.65
C TYR A 229 -7.03 0.64 -7.59
N GLY A 230 -6.21 1.55 -7.05
CA GLY A 230 -5.59 2.63 -7.79
C GLY A 230 -6.59 3.70 -8.23
N VAL A 231 -6.16 4.55 -9.17
CA VAL A 231 -7.03 5.54 -9.82
C VAL A 231 -8.02 4.80 -10.73
N ARG A 232 -9.31 5.11 -10.60
CA ARG A 232 -10.40 4.49 -11.38
C ARG A 232 -11.05 5.51 -12.30
N GLU A 233 -11.77 5.06 -13.33
CA GLU A 233 -12.48 5.98 -14.21
C GLU A 233 -13.63 6.69 -13.44
N PRO A 234 -13.83 8.01 -13.59
CA PRO A 234 -14.77 8.78 -12.76
C PRO A 234 -16.23 8.32 -12.81
N ASP A 235 -16.61 7.59 -13.87
CA ASP A 235 -17.95 7.06 -14.13
C ASP A 235 -18.19 5.67 -13.50
N GLU A 236 -17.14 4.96 -13.09
CA GLU A 236 -17.26 3.75 -12.29
C GLU A 236 -17.98 4.04 -10.97
N THR A 237 -18.57 3.02 -10.35
CA THR A 237 -19.39 3.20 -9.15
C THR A 237 -18.83 2.44 -7.96
N TYR A 238 -18.69 3.13 -6.84
CA TYR A 238 -18.20 2.62 -5.56
C TYR A 238 -18.97 3.27 -4.41
N ASP A 239 -18.57 2.99 -3.17
CA ASP A 239 -18.98 3.79 -2.02
C ASP A 239 -18.01 4.98 -1.87
N VAL A 240 -18.02 5.71 -0.75
CA VAL A 240 -17.08 6.84 -0.53
C VAL A 240 -16.62 6.90 0.92
N TYR A 241 -15.37 7.32 1.13
CA TYR A 241 -14.89 7.74 2.44
C TYR A 241 -14.96 9.25 2.55
N CYS A 242 -15.65 9.74 3.57
CA CYS A 242 -15.79 11.15 3.86
C CYS A 242 -14.99 11.52 5.11
N TYR A 243 -14.48 12.74 5.15
CA TYR A 243 -13.79 13.35 6.27
C TYR A 243 -14.59 14.53 6.80
N ALA A 244 -15.04 14.43 8.05
CA ALA A 244 -15.65 15.54 8.77
C ALA A 244 -14.59 16.16 9.70
N GLU A 245 -14.27 17.44 9.51
CA GLU A 245 -13.17 18.10 10.21
C GLU A 245 -13.58 18.62 11.60
N GLN A 246 -14.64 19.41 11.66
CA GLN A 246 -15.14 20.02 12.90
C GLN A 246 -16.61 20.42 12.75
N MET A 247 -17.30 20.56 13.89
CA MET A 247 -18.66 21.11 13.98
C MET A 247 -18.69 22.20 15.06
N GLN A 248 -19.53 23.20 14.87
CA GLN A 248 -19.70 24.31 15.83
C GLN A 248 -20.89 24.09 16.77
N GLY A 249 -21.95 23.46 16.26
CA GLY A 249 -23.17 23.16 17.02
C GLY A 249 -23.07 21.87 17.82
N LYS A 250 -24.22 21.43 18.33
CA LYS A 250 -24.33 20.26 19.20
C LYS A 250 -25.33 19.25 18.65
N VAL A 251 -24.92 17.99 18.58
CA VAL A 251 -25.82 16.86 18.32
C VAL A 251 -26.48 16.41 19.62
N PHE A 252 -27.77 16.09 19.58
CA PHE A 252 -28.52 15.55 20.72
C PHE A 252 -29.66 14.65 20.25
N TYR A 253 -30.13 13.77 21.14
CA TYR A 253 -31.25 12.85 20.86
C TYR A 253 -32.58 13.46 21.31
N ALA A 254 -33.61 13.31 20.49
CA ALA A 254 -35.00 13.46 20.89
C ALA A 254 -35.68 12.08 20.85
N THR A 255 -36.20 11.65 21.99
CA THR A 255 -36.78 10.31 22.19
C THR A 255 -38.24 10.41 22.65
N ALA A 256 -39.02 9.35 22.38
CA ALA A 256 -40.40 9.20 22.83
C ALA A 256 -40.75 7.72 22.98
N PRO A 257 -41.75 7.33 23.82
CA PRO A 257 -42.14 5.93 24.01
C PRO A 257 -42.48 5.21 22.71
N GLU A 258 -43.25 5.86 21.84
CA GLU A 258 -43.66 5.32 20.52
C GLU A 258 -42.62 5.60 19.42
N LYS A 259 -41.50 6.26 19.75
CA LYS A 259 -40.50 6.75 18.80
C LYS A 259 -41.15 7.58 17.67
N PHE A 260 -40.41 7.84 16.59
CA PHE A 260 -40.86 8.68 15.49
C PHE A 260 -40.69 7.98 14.13
N THR A 261 -41.65 8.17 13.23
CA THR A 261 -41.42 7.99 11.79
C THR A 261 -40.44 9.06 11.27
N PHE A 262 -39.90 8.91 10.07
CA PHE A 262 -38.93 9.87 9.52
C PHE A 262 -39.50 11.31 9.50
N GLN A 263 -40.76 11.45 9.06
CA GLN A 263 -41.42 12.76 8.99
C GLN A 263 -41.69 13.34 10.40
N GLU A 264 -42.16 12.51 11.33
CA GLU A 264 -42.35 12.93 12.73
C GLU A 264 -41.02 13.35 13.39
N ALA A 265 -39.92 12.64 13.10
CA ALA A 265 -38.59 12.94 13.61
C ALA A 265 -38.09 14.30 13.09
N PHE A 266 -38.30 14.57 11.80
CA PHE A 266 -38.00 15.85 11.18
C PHE A 266 -38.75 17.00 11.86
N ASP A 267 -40.07 16.87 12.01
CA ASP A 267 -40.92 17.87 12.66
C ASP A 267 -40.55 18.04 14.15
N LYS A 268 -40.16 16.95 14.81
CA LYS A 268 -39.72 16.98 16.21
C LYS A 268 -38.44 17.78 16.39
N CYS A 269 -37.39 17.55 15.60
CA CYS A 269 -36.17 18.35 15.69
C CYS A 269 -36.46 19.83 15.40
N ARG A 270 -37.28 20.13 14.39
CA ARG A 270 -37.68 21.51 14.06
C ARG A 270 -38.42 22.19 15.21
N SER A 271 -39.30 21.47 15.90
CA SER A 271 -40.01 22.00 17.07
C SER A 271 -39.09 22.37 18.25
N LEU A 272 -37.88 21.79 18.28
CA LEU A 272 -36.84 22.06 19.28
C LEU A 272 -35.85 23.14 18.83
N GLY A 273 -36.12 23.84 17.72
CA GLY A 273 -35.19 24.82 17.15
C GLY A 273 -33.94 24.20 16.54
N ALA A 274 -34.01 22.93 16.13
CA ALA A 274 -32.92 22.17 15.55
C ALA A 274 -33.34 21.55 14.20
N ARG A 275 -32.40 20.95 13.48
CA ARG A 275 -32.70 20.10 12.32
C ARG A 275 -32.24 18.67 12.59
N LEU A 276 -32.65 17.71 11.75
CA LEU A 276 -32.01 16.40 11.77
C LEU A 276 -30.50 16.58 11.52
N ALA A 277 -29.70 15.88 12.30
CA ALA A 277 -28.25 15.88 12.15
C ALA A 277 -27.87 15.18 10.84
N THR A 278 -26.76 15.59 10.25
CA THR A 278 -26.14 14.85 9.14
C THR A 278 -25.29 13.69 9.65
N THR A 279 -24.90 12.78 8.75
CA THR A 279 -24.01 11.69 9.12
C THR A 279 -22.68 12.19 9.66
N GLY A 280 -22.04 13.18 9.02
CA GLY A 280 -20.75 13.72 9.48
C GLY A 280 -20.83 14.37 10.87
N GLU A 281 -21.92 15.09 11.16
CA GLU A 281 -22.17 15.67 12.48
C GLU A 281 -22.29 14.59 13.57
N LEU A 282 -22.97 13.48 13.28
CA LEU A 282 -23.04 12.35 14.21
C LEU A 282 -21.66 11.72 14.47
N TYR A 283 -20.83 11.55 13.43
CA TYR A 283 -19.46 11.03 13.60
C TYR A 283 -18.58 11.97 14.43
N LEU A 284 -18.71 13.28 14.25
CA LEU A 284 -18.01 14.27 15.08
C LEU A 284 -18.47 14.21 16.54
N ALA A 285 -19.79 14.15 16.78
CA ALA A 285 -20.33 14.00 18.13
C ALA A 285 -19.88 12.70 18.82
N TRP A 286 -19.82 11.61 18.05
CA TRP A 286 -19.29 10.32 18.52
C TRP A 286 -17.79 10.42 18.87
N LYS A 287 -17.00 11.09 18.03
CA LYS A 287 -15.57 11.33 18.27
C LYS A 287 -15.34 12.14 19.55
N ASP A 288 -16.24 13.06 19.86
CA ASP A 288 -16.27 13.85 21.11
C ASP A 288 -16.89 13.09 22.30
N GLY A 289 -17.19 11.79 22.14
CA GLY A 289 -17.56 10.90 23.24
C GLY A 289 -19.05 10.55 23.32
N MET A 290 -19.89 10.97 22.37
CA MET A 290 -21.31 10.61 22.36
C MET A 290 -21.50 9.08 22.32
N ASP A 291 -22.32 8.57 23.25
CA ASP A 291 -22.56 7.15 23.46
C ASP A 291 -24.06 6.91 23.66
N MET A 292 -24.74 6.37 22.65
CA MET A 292 -26.18 6.12 22.72
C MET A 292 -26.55 4.80 22.06
N CYS A 293 -27.06 3.85 22.85
CA CYS A 293 -27.55 2.56 22.35
C CYS A 293 -29.01 2.63 21.84
N SER A 294 -29.33 3.65 21.05
CA SER A 294 -30.63 3.74 20.41
C SER A 294 -30.50 4.31 19.01
N ALA A 295 -31.08 3.59 18.06
CA ALA A 295 -31.13 3.94 16.66
C ALA A 295 -32.04 5.15 16.43
N GLY A 296 -31.55 6.15 15.70
CA GLY A 296 -32.30 7.35 15.37
C GLY A 296 -32.10 7.83 13.93
N TRP A 297 -33.10 8.57 13.44
CA TRP A 297 -33.15 9.15 12.10
C TRP A 297 -32.12 10.28 11.93
N LEU A 298 -31.47 10.29 10.76
CA LEU A 298 -30.61 11.35 10.27
C LEU A 298 -31.20 12.01 9.02
N ALA A 299 -30.63 13.15 8.61
CA ALA A 299 -31.11 13.95 7.49
C ALA A 299 -31.10 13.21 6.13
N ASP A 300 -30.19 12.25 5.95
CA ASP A 300 -30.05 11.42 4.74
C ASP A 300 -31.04 10.22 4.70
N ARG A 301 -31.98 10.17 5.66
CA ARG A 301 -32.91 9.05 5.90
C ARG A 301 -32.24 7.76 6.34
N SER A 302 -30.94 7.78 6.65
CA SER A 302 -30.31 6.66 7.34
C SER A 302 -30.74 6.65 8.80
N VAL A 303 -30.66 5.48 9.40
CA VAL A 303 -30.90 5.28 10.83
C VAL A 303 -29.61 4.77 11.44
N ARG A 304 -29.06 5.52 12.40
CA ARG A 304 -27.75 5.22 13.00
C ARG A 304 -27.74 5.38 14.51
N TYR A 305 -26.70 4.84 15.15
CA TYR A 305 -26.46 5.01 16.59
C TYR A 305 -24.95 4.97 16.92
N PRO A 306 -24.45 5.90 17.76
CA PRO A 306 -23.04 5.99 18.14
C PRO A 306 -22.71 5.18 19.40
N ILE A 307 -21.58 4.48 19.41
CA ILE A 307 -21.06 3.74 20.57
C ILE A 307 -19.62 4.19 20.83
N SER A 308 -19.37 4.94 21.90
CA SER A 308 -17.99 5.29 22.31
C SER A 308 -17.44 4.33 23.37
N ARG A 309 -18.31 3.52 24.01
CA ARG A 309 -17.93 2.50 24.99
C ARG A 309 -18.46 1.12 24.59
N ALA A 310 -17.55 0.20 24.32
CA ALA A 310 -17.87 -1.17 23.94
C ALA A 310 -18.74 -1.86 25.00
N ARG A 311 -19.82 -2.53 24.58
CA ARG A 311 -20.72 -3.29 25.46
C ARG A 311 -21.38 -4.45 24.70
N PRO A 312 -21.64 -5.62 25.32
CA PRO A 312 -22.18 -6.79 24.63
C PRO A 312 -23.59 -6.55 24.04
N ASN A 313 -24.46 -5.88 24.80
CA ASN A 313 -25.87 -5.67 24.44
C ASN A 313 -26.08 -4.54 23.43
N CYS A 314 -25.01 -3.95 22.89
CA CYS A 314 -25.09 -2.86 21.93
C CYS A 314 -23.97 -2.92 20.90
N GLY A 315 -24.31 -3.09 19.63
CA GLY A 315 -23.33 -3.04 18.54
C GLY A 315 -22.22 -4.09 18.63
N GLY A 316 -22.49 -5.24 19.24
CA GLY A 316 -21.60 -6.40 19.20
C GLY A 316 -20.27 -6.22 19.92
N ASN A 317 -20.23 -5.43 21.00
CA ASN A 317 -19.01 -5.13 21.76
C ASN A 317 -17.95 -4.31 21.00
N LEU A 318 -18.38 -3.48 20.04
CA LEU A 318 -17.50 -2.63 19.25
C LEU A 318 -17.89 -1.15 19.36
N VAL A 319 -16.89 -0.27 19.32
CA VAL A 319 -17.10 1.18 19.20
C VAL A 319 -17.41 1.59 17.75
N GLY A 320 -17.91 2.80 17.56
CA GLY A 320 -18.21 3.37 16.25
C GLY A 320 -19.67 3.78 16.09
N VAL A 321 -19.97 4.43 14.96
CA VAL A 321 -21.34 4.72 14.52
C VAL A 321 -21.84 3.55 13.69
N ARG A 322 -22.97 2.97 14.09
CA ARG A 322 -23.58 1.79 13.45
C ARG A 322 -24.80 2.21 12.65
N THR A 323 -24.96 1.62 11.47
CA THR A 323 -26.10 1.86 10.58
C THR A 323 -27.06 0.68 10.63
N VAL A 324 -28.36 0.97 10.72
CA VAL A 324 -29.42 -0.03 10.59
C VAL A 324 -29.77 -0.18 9.11
N TYR A 325 -29.58 -1.38 8.58
CA TYR A 325 -29.93 -1.73 7.20
C TYR A 325 -31.20 -2.57 7.15
N LEU A 326 -31.90 -2.52 6.01
CA LEU A 326 -33.08 -3.34 5.77
C LEU A 326 -32.70 -4.81 5.52
N TYR A 327 -31.60 -5.05 4.82
CA TYR A 327 -31.12 -6.38 4.44
C TYR A 327 -29.80 -6.74 5.13
N VAL A 328 -29.58 -8.03 5.35
CA VAL A 328 -28.37 -8.58 6.03
C VAL A 328 -27.08 -8.24 5.28
N ASN A 329 -27.14 -8.11 3.95
CA ASN A 329 -26.02 -7.70 3.10
C ASN A 329 -25.68 -6.20 3.19
N GLN A 330 -26.19 -5.48 4.20
CA GLN A 330 -25.95 -4.05 4.42
C GLN A 330 -26.41 -3.16 3.27
N THR A 331 -27.58 -3.47 2.70
CA THR A 331 -28.24 -2.67 1.67
C THR A 331 -29.64 -2.25 2.11
N GLY A 332 -30.12 -1.13 1.56
CA GLY A 332 -31.42 -0.54 1.89
C GLY A 332 -31.44 0.14 3.26
N TYR A 333 -31.95 1.37 3.31
CA TYR A 333 -32.31 2.01 4.59
C TYR A 333 -33.72 1.59 5.05
N PRO A 334 -34.03 1.71 6.35
CA PRO A 334 -35.36 1.40 6.87
C PRO A 334 -36.46 2.21 6.17
N HIS A 335 -37.66 1.64 6.09
CA HIS A 335 -38.80 2.34 5.50
C HIS A 335 -39.12 3.63 6.28
N PRO A 336 -39.51 4.74 5.63
CA PRO A 336 -39.79 6.00 6.31
C PRO A 336 -40.88 5.94 7.40
N HIS A 337 -41.75 4.92 7.35
CA HIS A 337 -42.80 4.66 8.33
C HIS A 337 -42.34 3.82 9.53
N SER A 338 -41.12 3.29 9.51
CA SER A 338 -40.51 2.61 10.66
C SER A 338 -40.25 3.62 11.80
N ARG A 339 -40.26 3.15 13.04
CA ARG A 339 -40.22 4.02 14.23
C ARG A 339 -38.87 3.95 14.94
N TYR A 340 -38.15 5.08 14.96
CA TYR A 340 -36.83 5.27 15.57
C TYR A 340 -36.75 6.60 16.31
N ASP A 341 -35.73 6.81 17.14
CA ASP A 341 -35.52 8.12 17.77
C ASP A 341 -35.13 9.18 16.71
N ALA A 342 -35.05 10.45 17.10
CA ALA A 342 -34.58 11.51 16.23
C ALA A 342 -33.23 12.02 16.71
N ILE A 343 -32.25 12.11 15.81
CA ILE A 343 -30.93 12.71 16.11
C ILE A 343 -30.95 14.13 15.55
N CYS A 344 -30.94 15.11 16.45
CA CYS A 344 -31.05 16.52 16.12
C CYS A 344 -29.70 17.24 16.27
N TYR A 345 -29.52 18.32 15.51
CA TYR A 345 -28.36 19.21 15.58
C TYR A 345 -28.82 20.66 15.78
N SER A 346 -28.29 21.31 16.82
CA SER A 346 -28.49 22.74 17.07
C SER A 346 -27.17 23.51 16.83
N GLY A 347 -27.12 24.26 15.74
CA GLY A 347 -26.03 25.15 15.36
C GLY A 347 -26.49 26.12 14.27
N GLU A 348 -25.83 27.27 14.13
CA GLU A 348 -26.15 28.25 13.09
C GLU A 348 -25.89 27.62 11.71
N SER A 349 -26.97 27.38 10.95
CA SER A 349 -26.89 26.95 9.57
C SER A 349 -26.49 28.12 8.67
N ALA A 350 -25.55 27.87 7.76
CA ALA A 350 -25.38 28.67 6.54
C ALA A 350 -26.76 28.86 5.83
N PRO A 351 -26.96 29.98 5.10
CA PRO A 351 -28.28 30.53 4.78
C PRO A 351 -29.16 29.60 3.94
N GLU A 352 -30.47 29.78 4.10
CA GLU A 352 -31.61 28.97 3.61
C GLU A 352 -31.75 28.78 2.07
N ASP A 353 -30.70 28.95 1.26
CA ASP A 353 -30.78 28.84 -0.20
C ASP A 353 -30.54 27.42 -0.77
N VAL A 354 -30.35 26.40 0.08
CA VAL A 354 -30.16 25.00 -0.38
C VAL A 354 -31.48 24.20 -0.37
N TYR A 355 -32.53 24.68 0.31
CA TYR A 355 -33.77 23.92 0.47
C TYR A 355 -34.79 24.07 -0.68
N SER A 356 -34.58 25.01 -1.59
CA SER A 356 -35.37 25.15 -2.83
C SER A 356 -34.87 24.23 -3.95
N VAL A 357 -33.63 23.74 -3.89
CA VAL A 357 -33.07 22.74 -4.84
C VAL A 357 -33.27 21.29 -4.34
N GLY A 358 -33.42 21.11 -3.03
CA GLY A 358 -33.68 19.80 -2.40
C GLY A 358 -35.04 19.17 -2.72
N ARG A 359 -35.99 19.94 -3.29
CA ARG A 359 -37.30 19.42 -3.69
C ARG A 359 -37.31 18.74 -5.08
N GLU A 360 -36.30 19.00 -5.91
CA GLU A 360 -36.18 18.38 -7.24
C GLU A 360 -35.09 17.30 -7.33
N LEU A 361 -34.00 17.38 -6.54
CA LEU A 361 -32.93 16.38 -6.60
C LEU A 361 -33.15 15.15 -5.72
N GLY A 362 -34.02 15.25 -4.70
CA GLY A 362 -34.52 14.09 -3.95
C GLY A 362 -35.44 13.17 -4.76
N SER A 363 -35.74 13.55 -6.01
CA SER A 363 -36.55 12.80 -6.96
C SER A 363 -35.75 12.12 -8.09
N ALA A 364 -34.41 12.26 -8.12
CA ALA A 364 -33.57 11.62 -9.15
C ALA A 364 -33.30 10.12 -8.88
N PHE A 365 -33.84 9.55 -7.80
CA PHE A 365 -33.78 8.12 -7.48
C PHE A 365 -35.20 7.55 -7.29
N THR A 366 -36.05 7.65 -8.30
CA THR A 366 -37.25 6.80 -8.40
C THR A 366 -36.91 5.54 -9.19
N VAL A 367 -36.84 4.40 -8.50
CA VAL A 367 -36.94 3.07 -9.13
C VAL A 367 -38.36 2.94 -9.67
N GLN A 368 -38.52 2.85 -11.00
CA GLN A 368 -39.76 2.35 -11.57
C GLN A 368 -39.88 0.87 -11.23
N THR A 369 -40.81 0.54 -10.35
CA THR A 369 -41.20 -0.84 -10.03
C THR A 369 -41.91 -1.44 -11.24
N VAL A 370 -41.20 -2.26 -12.02
CA VAL A 370 -41.83 -3.25 -12.90
C VAL A 370 -42.26 -4.41 -12.00
N THR A 371 -43.56 -4.50 -11.73
CA THR A 371 -44.16 -5.66 -11.09
C THR A 371 -44.08 -6.86 -12.03
N GLN A 372 -43.12 -7.76 -11.79
CA GLN A 372 -43.25 -9.16 -12.18
C GLN A 372 -43.44 -10.00 -10.93
N THR A 373 -44.62 -10.59 -10.86
CA THR A 373 -45.11 -11.48 -9.83
C THR A 373 -44.41 -12.83 -9.98
N GLU A 374 -43.49 -13.18 -9.09
CA GLU A 374 -43.01 -14.57 -8.97
C GLU A 374 -43.17 -15.07 -7.53
N VAL A 375 -44.24 -15.85 -7.40
CA VAL A 375 -44.56 -16.96 -6.48
C VAL A 375 -43.49 -17.32 -5.44
N GLU A 376 -43.87 -17.20 -4.16
CA GLU A 376 -43.16 -17.76 -3.01
C GLU A 376 -43.12 -19.30 -3.04
N LEU A 377 -41.91 -19.86 -2.86
CA LEU A 377 -41.68 -21.25 -2.50
C LEU A 377 -40.99 -21.28 -1.12
N PRO A 378 -41.61 -21.86 -0.07
CA PRO A 378 -41.03 -21.89 1.26
C PRO A 378 -40.24 -23.20 1.47
N LEU A 379 -38.95 -23.11 1.81
CA LEU A 379 -38.15 -24.22 2.33
C LEU A 379 -37.14 -23.73 3.40
N PRO A 380 -36.69 -24.62 4.30
CA PRO A 380 -36.70 -24.36 5.73
C PRO A 380 -35.39 -23.81 6.30
N ARG A 381 -35.55 -23.19 7.49
CA ARG A 381 -34.47 -22.81 8.41
C ARG A 381 -33.59 -24.02 8.74
N ASN A 382 -32.30 -23.90 8.47
CA ASN A 382 -31.19 -24.25 9.37
C ASN A 382 -29.87 -24.03 8.62
N ALA A 383 -29.22 -22.89 8.86
CA ALA A 383 -27.80 -22.72 8.61
C ALA A 383 -27.28 -21.68 9.61
N THR A 384 -26.22 -22.10 10.29
CA THR A 384 -25.50 -21.53 11.41
C THR A 384 -25.25 -20.03 11.31
N GLU A 385 -25.55 -19.32 12.41
CA GLU A 385 -24.94 -18.04 12.75
C GLU A 385 -23.42 -18.20 12.68
N GLU A 386 -22.73 -17.51 11.76
CA GLU A 386 -21.32 -17.10 11.83
C GLU A 386 -20.97 -16.29 10.56
N GLU A 387 -21.56 -15.09 10.40
CA GLU A 387 -20.99 -14.07 9.49
C GLU A 387 -21.59 -12.67 9.76
N ALA A 388 -21.41 -12.19 11.00
CA ALA A 388 -21.66 -10.79 11.36
C ALA A 388 -20.81 -10.34 12.56
N ARG A 389 -19.62 -10.92 12.73
CA ARG A 389 -18.66 -10.58 13.79
C ARG A 389 -17.40 -10.03 13.16
N GLY A 390 -17.32 -8.71 13.03
CA GLY A 390 -16.02 -8.05 13.04
C GLY A 390 -15.53 -8.09 14.48
N SER A 391 -14.67 -9.05 14.81
CA SER A 391 -14.11 -9.20 16.16
C SER A 391 -12.61 -9.18 16.06
N ILE A 392 -11.96 -8.35 16.88
CA ILE A 392 -10.55 -8.47 17.23
C ILE A 392 -10.35 -8.28 18.72
N ALA A 393 -9.49 -9.16 19.23
CA ALA A 393 -9.02 -9.22 20.59
C ALA A 393 -8.04 -8.08 20.90
N THR A 394 -8.39 -7.28 21.89
CA THR A 394 -7.43 -6.53 22.72
C THR A 394 -6.55 -7.52 23.47
N LEU A 395 -5.23 -7.33 23.38
CA LEU A 395 -4.25 -7.96 24.26
C LEU A 395 -4.53 -7.50 25.70
N GLU A 396 -4.73 -8.44 26.62
CA GLU A 396 -4.71 -8.17 28.06
C GLU A 396 -3.26 -8.07 28.58
N PRO A 397 -3.02 -7.32 29.68
CA PRO A 397 -1.69 -7.04 30.20
C PRO A 397 -1.10 -8.26 30.91
N ILE A 398 0.20 -8.51 30.67
CA ILE A 398 1.00 -9.48 31.43
C ILE A 398 1.30 -8.87 32.81
N GLU A 399 0.71 -9.41 33.87
CA GLU A 399 1.17 -9.19 35.24
C GLU A 399 2.42 -10.04 35.51
N ILE A 400 3.55 -9.37 35.69
CA ILE A 400 4.80 -9.98 36.14
C ILE A 400 4.83 -9.85 37.66
N THR A 401 4.78 -10.99 38.37
CA THR A 401 5.23 -11.04 39.77
C THR A 401 6.20 -12.21 39.94
N PRO A 402 7.32 -12.03 40.66
CA PRO A 402 8.44 -12.95 40.62
C PRO A 402 8.36 -14.01 41.72
N THR A 403 8.68 -15.26 41.40
CA THR A 403 9.09 -16.24 42.40
C THR A 403 10.18 -17.14 41.84
N ALA A 404 11.26 -17.25 42.61
CA ALA A 404 12.52 -17.91 42.28
C ALA A 404 12.52 -19.41 42.62
N THR A 405 13.60 -20.07 42.14
CA THR A 405 14.24 -21.31 42.66
C THR A 405 13.47 -22.62 42.36
N GLU A 406 14.03 -23.72 41.84
CA GLU A 406 15.33 -24.39 41.92
C GLU A 406 15.52 -25.32 40.69
N LEU A 407 16.68 -25.33 40.02
CA LEU A 407 17.74 -26.37 40.07
C LEU A 407 17.32 -27.76 39.54
N TYR A 408 17.89 -28.19 38.39
CA TYR A 408 19.02 -29.13 38.33
C TYR A 408 19.14 -29.89 36.98
N GLU A 409 20.37 -29.88 36.48
CA GLU A 409 21.08 -30.81 35.59
C GLU A 409 20.60 -31.16 34.17
N GLY A 410 21.52 -30.90 33.23
CA GLY A 410 21.59 -31.61 31.96
C GLY A 410 22.50 -32.83 32.02
N PHE A 411 22.54 -33.58 30.92
CA PHE A 411 23.77 -34.22 30.44
C PHE A 411 23.66 -34.49 28.94
N THR A 412 24.85 -34.58 28.37
CA THR A 412 25.27 -34.51 26.97
C THR A 412 25.20 -35.84 26.19
N VAL A 413 25.41 -35.72 24.86
CA VAL A 413 26.11 -36.67 23.93
C VAL A 413 25.24 -37.55 22.99
N LEU A 414 25.40 -37.30 21.69
CA LEU A 414 25.38 -38.21 20.52
C LEU A 414 26.85 -38.65 20.24
N PRO A 415 27.23 -39.71 19.47
CA PRO A 415 26.49 -40.32 18.36
C PRO A 415 26.69 -41.86 18.15
N ASP A 416 26.22 -42.34 16.99
CA ASP A 416 26.81 -43.37 16.10
C ASP A 416 26.14 -44.77 15.89
N LEU A 417 25.58 -44.90 14.67
CA LEU A 417 25.95 -45.82 13.57
C LEU A 417 25.57 -47.32 13.54
N PHE A 418 25.30 -47.76 12.29
CA PHE A 418 25.21 -49.12 11.69
C PHE A 418 23.82 -49.82 11.66
N THR A 419 23.10 -49.79 10.52
CA THR A 419 23.09 -50.73 9.35
C THR A 419 22.56 -52.14 9.62
N THR A 420 21.50 -52.55 8.89
CA THR A 420 21.41 -53.86 8.21
C THR A 420 20.29 -53.85 7.15
N SER A 421 20.37 -54.85 6.27
CA SER A 421 19.99 -54.97 4.87
C SER A 421 18.74 -55.83 4.59
N VAL A 422 18.01 -55.49 3.51
CA VAL A 422 17.54 -56.32 2.36
C VAL A 422 16.75 -57.64 2.63
N SER A 423 15.50 -57.76 2.13
CA SER A 423 15.13 -58.49 0.89
C SER A 423 13.60 -58.65 0.68
N SER A 424 13.21 -58.63 -0.61
CA SER A 424 11.97 -59.08 -1.30
C SER A 424 11.51 -60.53 -0.95
N VAL A 425 10.30 -61.06 -1.24
CA VAL A 425 9.46 -61.12 -2.48
C VAL A 425 8.02 -61.64 -2.19
N GLU A 426 7.11 -61.38 -3.14
CA GLU A 426 5.76 -61.86 -3.57
C GLU A 426 4.99 -63.09 -2.99
N GLU A 427 3.65 -63.00 -2.92
CA GLU A 427 2.56 -63.78 -3.62
C GLU A 427 1.17 -63.43 -2.99
N VAL A 428 0.13 -62.93 -3.69
CA VAL A 428 -0.88 -63.52 -4.62
C VAL A 428 -1.94 -64.45 -3.98
N VAL A 429 -3.22 -64.21 -4.35
CA VAL A 429 -4.46 -65.07 -4.42
C VAL A 429 -5.66 -64.24 -3.89
N GLY A 430 -6.85 -64.13 -4.49
CA GLY A 430 -7.50 -64.76 -5.64
C GLY A 430 -9.01 -64.36 -5.69
N VAL A 431 -9.66 -64.69 -6.81
CA VAL A 431 -10.90 -64.14 -7.41
C VAL A 431 -12.19 -64.93 -7.05
N THR A 432 -13.37 -64.29 -7.17
CA THR A 432 -14.68 -64.87 -7.66
C THR A 432 -15.77 -63.76 -7.61
N ALA A 433 -16.85 -63.66 -8.40
CA ALA A 433 -17.26 -64.01 -9.77
C ALA A 433 -18.59 -63.22 -10.07
N THR A 434 -18.85 -62.92 -11.36
CA THR A 434 -20.02 -62.27 -12.04
C THR A 434 -21.31 -63.15 -12.03
N PRO A 435 -22.54 -62.78 -12.55
CA PRO A 435 -22.80 -62.15 -13.88
C PRO A 435 -24.12 -61.34 -14.17
N GLY A 436 -24.12 -60.65 -15.33
CA GLY A 436 -25.27 -60.39 -16.27
C GLY A 436 -26.09 -59.09 -16.08
N LEU A 437 -26.58 -58.36 -17.10
CA LEU A 437 -26.74 -58.60 -18.55
C LEU A 437 -27.22 -57.31 -19.32
N GLU A 438 -26.73 -57.13 -20.56
CA GLU A 438 -27.26 -56.42 -21.77
C GLU A 438 -27.50 -54.88 -21.78
N SER A 439 -27.33 -54.12 -22.88
CA SER A 439 -27.34 -54.41 -24.33
C SER A 439 -26.51 -53.41 -25.17
N ALA A 440 -26.17 -53.81 -26.40
CA ALA A 440 -25.27 -53.20 -27.38
C ALA A 440 -25.93 -52.19 -28.35
N SER A 441 -25.13 -51.36 -29.03
CA SER A 441 -25.10 -51.24 -30.51
C SER A 441 -24.19 -50.09 -30.99
N ALA A 442 -23.41 -50.40 -32.03
CA ALA A 442 -22.49 -49.55 -32.79
C ALA A 442 -23.18 -48.56 -33.76
N PHE A 443 -22.43 -47.60 -34.32
CA PHE A 443 -22.33 -47.36 -35.78
C PHE A 443 -21.15 -46.42 -36.13
N THR A 444 -20.60 -46.61 -37.32
CA THR A 444 -19.34 -46.12 -37.90
C THR A 444 -19.53 -45.06 -39.01
N VAL A 445 -18.41 -44.42 -39.39
CA VAL A 445 -17.99 -43.92 -40.74
C VAL A 445 -17.89 -42.39 -40.95
N GLU A 446 -16.73 -42.04 -41.54
CA GLU A 446 -16.18 -40.79 -42.08
C GLU A 446 -17.06 -40.04 -43.10
N ASP A 447 -16.96 -38.71 -43.16
CA ASP A 447 -16.24 -37.96 -44.22
C ASP A 447 -16.67 -36.47 -44.24
N GLN A 448 -15.77 -35.63 -44.76
CA GLN A 448 -16.02 -34.46 -45.60
C GLN A 448 -15.40 -33.12 -45.16
N LEU A 449 -14.23 -32.88 -45.77
CA LEU A 449 -13.59 -31.60 -46.06
C LEU A 449 -14.59 -30.49 -46.45
N VAL A 450 -14.56 -29.37 -45.73
CA VAL A 450 -15.02 -28.08 -46.26
C VAL A 450 -13.91 -27.04 -46.06
N ARG A 451 -13.33 -26.60 -47.18
CA ARG A 451 -12.59 -25.34 -47.29
C ARG A 451 -13.58 -24.20 -47.09
N VAL A 452 -13.38 -23.38 -46.07
CA VAL A 452 -14.02 -22.06 -45.97
C VAL A 452 -12.97 -20.99 -46.21
N THR A 453 -13.28 -20.18 -47.21
CA THR A 453 -12.56 -19.04 -47.77
C THR A 453 -12.23 -18.00 -46.69
N ALA A 454 -11.00 -17.52 -46.71
CA ALA A 454 -10.51 -16.45 -45.85
C ALA A 454 -11.27 -15.13 -46.11
N ALA A 455 -11.74 -14.51 -45.03
CA ALA A 455 -12.03 -13.08 -44.99
C ALA A 455 -10.75 -12.33 -44.57
N PRO A 456 -10.42 -11.15 -45.16
CA PRO A 456 -9.21 -10.43 -44.86
C PRO A 456 -9.40 -9.62 -43.57
N GLY A 457 -8.75 -10.09 -42.51
CA GLY A 457 -8.76 -9.43 -41.22
C GLY A 457 -7.84 -10.13 -40.22
N VAL A 458 -6.72 -10.70 -40.69
CA VAL A 458 -5.68 -11.19 -39.78
C VAL A 458 -4.86 -9.98 -39.38
N VAL A 459 -5.13 -9.46 -38.19
CA VAL A 459 -4.15 -8.68 -37.45
C VAL A 459 -2.94 -9.60 -37.27
N SER A 460 -1.87 -9.35 -38.01
CA SER A 460 -0.59 -10.02 -37.81
C SER A 460 -0.20 -9.81 -36.34
N LEU A 461 -0.04 -10.91 -35.60
CA LEU A 461 0.61 -10.88 -34.29
C LEU A 461 1.92 -10.07 -34.42
N PRO A 462 2.23 -9.17 -33.46
CA PRO A 462 3.48 -8.44 -33.51
C PRO A 462 4.66 -9.44 -33.56
N PRO A 463 5.68 -9.22 -34.40
CA PRO A 463 6.75 -10.22 -34.64
C PRO A 463 7.62 -10.50 -33.40
N GLY A 464 7.55 -9.64 -32.40
CA GLY A 464 8.29 -9.75 -31.15
C GLY A 464 7.72 -10.70 -30.10
N VAL A 465 8.44 -10.79 -29.00
CA VAL A 465 8.11 -11.64 -27.85
C VAL A 465 8.19 -10.84 -26.55
N VAL A 466 7.16 -11.01 -25.71
CA VAL A 466 7.16 -10.54 -24.33
C VAL A 466 7.75 -11.62 -23.44
N PHE A 467 8.61 -11.24 -22.50
CA PHE A 467 9.17 -12.14 -21.51
C PHE A 467 9.26 -11.47 -20.14
N HIS A 468 9.18 -12.29 -19.10
CA HIS A 468 9.36 -11.88 -17.71
C HIS A 468 10.87 -11.85 -17.37
N TYR A 469 11.28 -10.82 -16.62
CA TYR A 469 12.65 -10.65 -16.16
C TYR A 469 12.69 -10.29 -14.68
N ARG A 470 13.58 -10.98 -13.94
CA ARG A 470 13.79 -10.85 -12.50
C ARG A 470 15.29 -10.74 -12.19
N ALA A 471 15.64 -9.99 -11.15
CA ALA A 471 17.00 -9.88 -10.64
C ALA A 471 17.51 -11.18 -9.98
N ALA A 472 18.83 -11.38 -9.97
CA ALA A 472 19.44 -12.53 -9.30
C ALA A 472 19.31 -12.50 -7.77
N THR A 473 19.28 -11.30 -7.19
CA THR A 473 19.45 -11.05 -5.75
C THR A 473 18.20 -11.31 -4.91
N SER A 474 17.03 -10.98 -5.44
CA SER A 474 15.74 -11.16 -4.76
C SER A 474 14.58 -11.09 -5.74
N ARG A 475 13.42 -11.62 -5.33
CA ARG A 475 12.15 -11.39 -6.04
C ARG A 475 11.77 -9.91 -5.91
N TYR A 476 11.20 -9.33 -6.97
CA TYR A 476 10.66 -7.96 -6.95
C TYR A 476 11.69 -6.89 -6.55
N ALA A 477 12.83 -6.88 -7.23
CA ALA A 477 13.98 -6.04 -6.86
C ALA A 477 14.07 -4.70 -7.62
N PHE A 478 13.27 -4.50 -8.68
CA PHE A 478 13.43 -3.33 -9.55
C PHE A 478 12.41 -2.24 -9.23
N SER A 479 12.89 -1.02 -8.96
CA SER A 479 12.09 0.20 -9.14
C SER A 479 11.72 0.41 -10.61
N PHE A 480 10.77 1.30 -10.91
CA PHE A 480 10.33 1.51 -12.29
C PHE A 480 11.48 1.93 -13.22
N VAL A 481 12.37 2.81 -12.76
CA VAL A 481 13.54 3.26 -13.53
C VAL A 481 14.55 2.13 -13.71
N GLN A 482 14.80 1.35 -12.65
CA GLN A 482 15.68 0.18 -12.74
C GLN A 482 15.10 -0.90 -13.67
N ALA A 483 13.78 -1.09 -13.69
CA ALA A 483 13.09 -2.03 -14.57
C ALA A 483 13.24 -1.65 -16.05
N GLN A 484 13.12 -0.36 -16.39
CA GLN A 484 13.40 0.13 -17.74
C GLN A 484 14.84 -0.16 -18.16
N GLN A 485 15.80 0.14 -17.28
CA GLN A 485 17.21 -0.09 -17.53
C GLN A 485 17.53 -1.59 -17.67
N ALA A 486 16.94 -2.44 -16.84
CA ALA A 486 17.10 -3.90 -16.90
C ALA A 486 16.65 -4.49 -18.24
N CYS A 487 15.55 -3.99 -18.83
CA CYS A 487 15.14 -4.41 -20.17
C CYS A 487 16.15 -3.96 -21.24
N LEU A 488 16.67 -2.73 -21.14
CA LEU A 488 17.67 -2.20 -22.10
C LEU A 488 18.98 -3.01 -22.06
N GLU A 489 19.45 -3.35 -20.87
CA GLU A 489 20.63 -4.21 -20.66
C GLU A 489 20.44 -5.61 -21.27
N ASN A 490 19.20 -6.07 -21.37
CA ASN A 490 18.83 -7.33 -22.01
C ASN A 490 18.41 -7.20 -23.49
N ASN A 491 18.84 -6.13 -24.17
CA ASN A 491 18.52 -5.82 -25.58
C ASN A 491 17.02 -5.80 -25.90
N ALA A 492 16.21 -5.41 -24.93
CA ALA A 492 14.78 -5.28 -25.03
C ALA A 492 14.33 -3.88 -24.60
N VAL A 493 13.03 -3.62 -24.71
CA VAL A 493 12.39 -2.43 -24.15
C VAL A 493 11.31 -2.88 -23.18
N ILE A 494 10.98 -2.06 -22.18
CA ILE A 494 9.85 -2.39 -21.29
C ILE A 494 8.57 -2.57 -22.13
N ALA A 495 7.86 -3.67 -21.87
CA ALA A 495 6.68 -4.05 -22.63
C ALA A 495 5.53 -3.07 -22.39
N THR A 496 4.71 -2.86 -23.40
CA THR A 496 3.45 -2.12 -23.27
C THR A 496 2.33 -3.02 -22.74
N PRO A 497 1.28 -2.47 -22.13
CA PRO A 497 0.08 -3.21 -21.77
C PRO A 497 -0.50 -4.02 -22.93
N GLU A 498 -0.55 -3.44 -24.12
CA GLU A 498 -1.09 -4.08 -25.31
C GLU A 498 -0.24 -5.28 -25.74
N GLN A 499 1.09 -5.17 -25.61
CA GLN A 499 1.99 -6.29 -25.87
C GLN A 499 1.82 -7.42 -24.86
N LEU A 500 1.66 -7.11 -23.56
CA LEU A 500 1.41 -8.13 -22.54
C LEU A 500 0.04 -8.81 -22.75
N GLN A 501 -0.98 -8.04 -23.14
CA GLN A 501 -2.31 -8.55 -23.46
C GLN A 501 -2.27 -9.51 -24.66
N ALA A 502 -1.59 -9.14 -25.74
CA ALA A 502 -1.41 -10.01 -26.90
C ALA A 502 -0.60 -11.28 -26.56
N ALA A 503 0.39 -11.18 -25.66
CA ALA A 503 1.14 -12.33 -25.19
C ALA A 503 0.27 -13.29 -24.37
N TYR A 504 -0.58 -12.76 -23.49
CA TYR A 504 -1.57 -13.53 -22.73
C TYR A 504 -2.53 -14.29 -23.67
N GLU A 505 -3.07 -13.61 -24.68
CA GLU A 505 -3.97 -14.23 -25.68
C GLU A 505 -3.27 -15.34 -26.48
N ALA A 506 -1.95 -15.25 -26.64
CA ALA A 506 -1.11 -16.30 -27.22
C ALA A 506 -0.73 -17.43 -26.25
N GLY A 507 -1.26 -17.43 -25.02
CA GLY A 507 -1.04 -18.48 -24.02
C GLY A 507 0.08 -18.20 -23.01
N PHE A 508 0.56 -16.96 -22.90
CA PHE A 508 1.59 -16.61 -21.91
C PHE A 508 1.00 -16.53 -20.51
N ASP A 509 1.43 -17.43 -19.63
CA ASP A 509 0.98 -17.56 -18.24
C ASP A 509 2.18 -17.33 -17.28
N GLN A 510 2.10 -16.29 -16.45
CA GLN A 510 3.11 -15.94 -15.47
C GLN A 510 2.47 -15.34 -14.21
N CYS A 511 2.68 -15.98 -13.07
CA CYS A 511 2.19 -15.54 -11.76
C CYS A 511 3.20 -14.68 -11.01
N ASP A 512 3.72 -13.65 -11.66
CA ASP A 512 4.67 -12.73 -11.09
C ASP A 512 4.40 -11.31 -11.56
N ALA A 513 4.11 -10.41 -10.62
CA ALA A 513 3.87 -9.01 -10.92
C ALA A 513 5.12 -8.32 -11.48
N GLY A 514 4.95 -7.61 -12.60
CA GLY A 514 6.03 -6.88 -13.23
C GLY A 514 5.62 -5.55 -13.83
N TRP A 515 6.56 -4.61 -13.85
CA TRP A 515 6.41 -3.29 -14.46
C TRP A 515 6.15 -3.36 -15.96
N LEU A 516 5.32 -2.44 -16.45
CA LEU A 516 5.04 -2.15 -17.85
C LEU A 516 5.32 -0.68 -18.19
N ARG A 517 5.37 -0.35 -19.48
CA ARG A 517 5.77 0.97 -20.00
C ARG A 517 4.94 2.13 -19.46
N ASP A 518 3.66 1.90 -19.16
CA ASP A 518 2.72 2.88 -18.61
C ASP A 518 2.84 3.04 -17.08
N GLN A 519 3.92 2.52 -16.47
CA GLN A 519 4.14 2.47 -15.02
C GLN A 519 3.05 1.66 -14.27
N THR A 520 2.28 0.84 -14.99
CA THR A 520 1.42 -0.14 -14.33
C THR A 520 2.21 -1.40 -14.01
N VAL A 521 1.74 -2.12 -12.99
CA VAL A 521 2.23 -3.44 -12.66
C VAL A 521 1.14 -4.45 -12.99
N ARG A 522 1.48 -5.45 -13.80
CA ARG A 522 0.53 -6.44 -14.32
C ARG A 522 1.13 -7.84 -14.32
N TYR A 523 0.30 -8.87 -14.48
CA TYR A 523 0.76 -10.24 -14.74
C TYR A 523 -0.33 -11.10 -15.41
N PRO A 524 0.00 -11.90 -16.45
CA PRO A 524 -0.99 -12.66 -17.22
C PRO A 524 -1.23 -14.06 -16.64
N ILE A 525 -2.48 -14.47 -16.47
CA ILE A 525 -2.84 -15.84 -16.06
C ILE A 525 -3.85 -16.42 -17.05
N VAL A 526 -3.42 -17.48 -17.74
CA VAL A 526 -4.23 -18.25 -18.69
C VAL A 526 -5.01 -19.34 -17.95
N ASN A 527 -4.35 -20.00 -16.98
CA ASN A 527 -4.95 -21.04 -16.17
C ASN A 527 -5.09 -20.56 -14.72
N PRO A 528 -6.29 -20.09 -14.30
CA PRO A 528 -6.53 -19.61 -12.95
C PRO A 528 -6.13 -20.65 -11.91
N ARG A 529 -5.34 -20.21 -10.92
CA ARG A 529 -4.81 -21.07 -9.86
C ARG A 529 -4.61 -20.28 -8.58
N ASN A 530 -4.63 -20.98 -7.45
CA ASN A 530 -4.42 -20.40 -6.13
C ASN A 530 -3.07 -19.67 -6.08
N ASN A 531 -2.99 -18.58 -5.31
CA ASN A 531 -1.84 -17.66 -5.20
C ASN A 531 -1.57 -16.79 -6.44
N CYS A 532 -2.44 -16.84 -7.45
CA CYS A 532 -2.32 -16.09 -8.71
C CYS A 532 -3.63 -15.39 -9.07
N VAL A 533 -4.37 -14.89 -8.08
CA VAL A 533 -5.78 -14.51 -8.22
C VAL A 533 -5.97 -13.09 -8.76
N GLY A 534 -5.21 -12.13 -8.22
CA GLY A 534 -5.24 -10.73 -8.65
C GLY A 534 -6.64 -10.09 -8.68
N ASP A 535 -6.84 -9.14 -9.58
CA ASP A 535 -8.11 -8.42 -9.84
C ASP A 535 -9.12 -9.21 -10.69
N LYS A 536 -8.76 -10.43 -11.13
CA LYS A 536 -9.59 -11.25 -12.03
C LYS A 536 -10.11 -12.54 -11.40
N GLU A 537 -10.02 -12.68 -10.08
CA GLU A 537 -10.49 -13.86 -9.34
C GLU A 537 -10.08 -15.19 -10.02
N SER A 538 -11.04 -16.11 -10.21
CA SER A 538 -10.89 -17.39 -10.90
C SER A 538 -11.07 -17.29 -12.42
N SER A 539 -11.07 -16.08 -12.99
CA SER A 539 -11.16 -15.87 -14.43
C SER A 539 -9.78 -15.72 -15.09
N PRO A 540 -9.58 -16.26 -16.31
CA PRO A 540 -8.40 -15.99 -17.11
C PRO A 540 -8.27 -14.50 -17.46
N GLY A 541 -7.04 -13.99 -17.52
CA GLY A 541 -6.77 -12.64 -17.98
C GLY A 541 -5.47 -12.03 -17.45
N VAL A 542 -5.10 -10.90 -18.04
CA VAL A 542 -4.04 -10.04 -17.52
C VAL A 542 -4.55 -9.33 -16.27
N ARG A 543 -3.93 -9.64 -15.14
CA ARG A 543 -4.18 -8.99 -13.86
C ARG A 543 -3.40 -7.69 -13.76
N SER A 544 -3.94 -6.72 -13.03
CA SER A 544 -3.33 -5.41 -12.86
C SER A 544 -3.39 -4.91 -11.42
N TYR A 545 -2.27 -4.41 -10.92
CA TYR A 545 -2.17 -3.60 -9.71
C TYR A 545 -2.30 -2.10 -9.99
N GLY A 546 -2.65 -1.73 -11.23
CA GLY A 546 -2.72 -0.35 -11.68
C GLY A 546 -1.36 0.33 -11.72
N MET A 547 -1.37 1.66 -11.83
CA MET A 547 -0.18 2.49 -11.78
C MET A 547 0.36 2.51 -10.35
N ARG A 548 1.65 2.21 -10.17
CA ARG A 548 2.31 2.14 -8.85
C ARG A 548 3.35 3.25 -8.70
N PRO A 549 3.64 3.72 -7.47
CA PRO A 549 4.75 4.65 -7.24
C PRO A 549 6.06 4.12 -7.81
N ALA A 550 6.79 4.94 -8.57
CA ALA A 550 8.01 4.52 -9.27
C ALA A 550 9.11 3.98 -8.34
N SER A 551 9.03 4.28 -7.04
CA SER A 551 9.95 3.82 -5.99
C SER A 551 9.62 2.43 -5.43
N GLU A 552 8.42 1.89 -5.65
CA GLU A 552 8.10 0.51 -5.27
C GLU A 552 8.92 -0.48 -6.11
N THR A 553 9.05 -1.73 -5.65
CA THR A 553 9.91 -2.71 -6.33
C THR A 553 9.10 -3.91 -6.83
N TYR A 554 9.31 -4.29 -8.09
CA TYR A 554 8.65 -5.39 -8.77
C TYR A 554 9.61 -6.08 -9.75
N ASP A 555 9.16 -7.14 -10.41
CA ASP A 555 9.86 -7.69 -11.58
C ASP A 555 9.54 -6.82 -12.80
N VAL A 556 9.91 -7.21 -14.02
CA VAL A 556 9.58 -6.44 -15.22
C VAL A 556 9.21 -7.34 -16.39
N TYR A 557 8.26 -6.88 -17.22
CA TYR A 557 8.01 -7.49 -18.52
C TYR A 557 8.74 -6.70 -19.60
N CYS A 558 9.61 -7.39 -20.32
CA CYS A 558 10.37 -6.82 -21.43
C CYS A 558 9.80 -7.34 -22.75
N TYR A 559 9.96 -6.53 -23.80
CA TYR A 559 9.56 -6.84 -25.16
C TYR A 559 10.76 -6.67 -26.10
N ILE A 560 11.02 -7.67 -26.91
CA ILE A 560 12.01 -7.62 -28.00
C ILE A 560 11.31 -7.87 -29.33
N ASP A 561 11.49 -6.96 -30.28
CA ASP A 561 10.80 -6.97 -31.56
C ASP A 561 11.35 -8.04 -32.51
N ARG A 562 12.64 -7.98 -32.84
CA ARG A 562 13.28 -8.97 -33.72
C ARG A 562 14.74 -9.18 -33.34
N LEU A 563 15.18 -10.43 -33.44
CA LEU A 563 16.60 -10.78 -33.32
C LEU A 563 17.40 -10.20 -34.51
N LYS A 564 18.35 -9.31 -34.23
CA LYS A 564 19.25 -8.69 -35.22
C LYS A 564 20.59 -9.43 -35.32
N GLY A 565 20.52 -10.73 -35.55
CA GLY A 565 21.67 -11.60 -35.54
C GLY A 565 21.27 -13.05 -35.35
N GLU A 566 22.20 -13.86 -34.87
CA GLU A 566 22.01 -15.28 -34.63
C GLU A 566 22.45 -15.61 -33.20
N VAL A 567 21.60 -16.34 -32.47
CA VAL A 567 21.96 -17.00 -31.21
C VAL A 567 22.29 -18.46 -31.52
N PHE A 568 23.49 -18.89 -31.19
CA PHE A 568 23.94 -20.27 -31.37
C PHE A 568 24.37 -20.90 -30.03
N PHE A 569 24.22 -22.21 -29.95
CA PHE A 569 24.55 -22.98 -28.76
C PHE A 569 26.00 -23.46 -28.81
N ALA A 570 26.78 -23.10 -27.80
CA ALA A 570 28.17 -23.48 -27.62
C ALA A 570 28.29 -24.62 -26.61
N SER A 571 28.98 -25.69 -27.00
CA SER A 571 29.13 -26.89 -26.17
C SER A 571 30.55 -27.47 -26.30
N GLN A 572 31.08 -27.96 -25.18
CA GLN A 572 32.33 -28.71 -25.07
C GLN A 572 32.17 -29.86 -24.05
N PRO A 573 33.00 -30.93 -24.13
CA PRO A 573 32.91 -32.07 -23.20
C PRO A 573 32.98 -31.68 -21.73
N GLU A 574 33.91 -30.78 -21.38
CA GLU A 574 34.09 -30.28 -20.01
C GLU A 574 33.15 -29.13 -19.66
N GLN A 575 32.31 -28.68 -20.60
CA GLN A 575 31.47 -27.49 -20.44
C GLN A 575 32.31 -26.25 -20.03
N PHE A 576 31.65 -25.13 -19.73
CA PHE A 576 32.31 -23.86 -19.44
C PHE A 576 31.91 -23.33 -18.07
N THR A 577 32.86 -22.78 -17.32
CA THR A 577 32.52 -21.79 -16.27
C THR A 577 32.00 -20.50 -16.92
N PHE A 578 31.35 -19.61 -16.18
CA PHE A 578 30.83 -18.36 -16.73
C PHE A 578 31.93 -17.50 -17.42
N PRO A 579 33.12 -17.29 -16.82
CA PRO A 579 34.22 -16.59 -17.50
C PRO A 579 34.76 -17.33 -18.73
N GLU A 580 34.85 -18.66 -18.68
CA GLU A 580 35.28 -19.47 -19.84
C GLU A 580 34.27 -19.38 -20.99
N ALA A 581 32.97 -19.36 -20.69
CA ALA A 581 31.91 -19.21 -21.67
C ALA A 581 31.99 -17.85 -22.37
N GLN A 582 32.26 -16.79 -21.62
CA GLN A 582 32.47 -15.46 -22.17
C GLN A 582 33.67 -15.43 -23.14
N GLN A 583 34.82 -15.95 -22.71
CA GLN A 583 36.02 -16.04 -23.55
C GLN A 583 35.80 -16.91 -24.80
N TYR A 584 35.04 -18.00 -24.66
CA TYR A 584 34.69 -18.87 -25.78
C TYR A 584 33.86 -18.11 -26.82
N CYS A 585 32.79 -17.42 -26.42
CA CYS A 585 32.00 -16.63 -27.36
C CYS A 585 32.85 -15.54 -28.03
N GLU A 586 33.70 -14.84 -27.28
CA GLU A 586 34.62 -13.82 -27.80
C GLU A 586 35.59 -14.41 -28.85
N SER A 587 36.14 -15.60 -28.60
CA SER A 587 36.99 -16.32 -29.56
C SER A 587 36.29 -16.64 -30.89
N GLN A 588 34.96 -16.72 -30.87
CA GLN A 588 34.11 -16.97 -32.03
C GLN A 588 33.58 -15.66 -32.65
N ASN A 589 34.16 -14.50 -32.34
CA ASN A 589 33.65 -13.19 -32.76
C ASN A 589 32.16 -13.01 -32.40
N ALA A 590 31.78 -13.44 -31.20
CA ALA A 590 30.45 -13.36 -30.64
C ALA A 590 30.53 -12.87 -29.20
N THR A 591 29.39 -12.50 -28.62
CA THR A 591 29.27 -12.24 -27.18
C THR A 591 28.37 -13.28 -26.55
N LEU A 592 28.35 -13.40 -25.21
CA LEU A 592 27.24 -14.12 -24.58
C LEU A 592 25.92 -13.49 -24.99
N ALA A 593 24.91 -14.32 -25.28
CA ALA A 593 23.59 -13.85 -25.62
C ALA A 593 22.93 -13.21 -24.40
N SER A 594 22.22 -12.10 -24.60
CA SER A 594 21.35 -11.56 -23.57
C SER A 594 20.06 -12.38 -23.46
N VAL A 595 19.34 -12.20 -22.36
CA VAL A 595 18.06 -12.89 -22.14
C VAL A 595 17.06 -12.57 -23.25
N GLY A 596 16.95 -11.30 -23.63
CA GLY A 596 16.07 -10.89 -24.73
C GLY A 596 16.44 -11.55 -26.05
N GLN A 597 17.73 -11.63 -26.37
CA GLN A 597 18.20 -12.32 -27.58
C GLN A 597 17.84 -13.81 -27.58
N LEU A 598 17.97 -14.50 -26.45
CA LEU A 598 17.57 -15.91 -26.33
C LEU A 598 16.05 -16.08 -26.54
N HIS A 599 15.22 -15.22 -25.94
CA HIS A 599 13.76 -15.26 -26.14
C HIS A 599 13.38 -15.01 -27.60
N ALA A 600 14.03 -14.07 -28.28
CA ALA A 600 13.79 -13.82 -29.69
C ALA A 600 14.23 -15.00 -30.58
N ALA A 601 15.35 -15.65 -30.27
CA ALA A 601 15.81 -16.85 -30.97
C ALA A 601 14.86 -18.04 -30.74
N TRP A 602 14.37 -18.23 -29.51
CA TRP A 602 13.35 -19.22 -29.18
C TRP A 602 12.07 -19.02 -30.00
N LYS A 603 11.60 -17.77 -30.11
CA LYS A 603 10.43 -17.42 -30.93
C LYS A 603 10.64 -17.73 -32.42
N GLN A 604 11.90 -17.77 -32.89
CA GLN A 604 12.30 -18.17 -34.24
C GLN A 604 12.56 -19.68 -34.38
N GLY A 605 12.34 -20.49 -33.34
CA GLY A 605 12.45 -21.95 -33.40
C GLY A 605 13.68 -22.56 -32.73
N LEU A 606 14.48 -21.78 -31.98
CA LEU A 606 15.61 -22.34 -31.22
C LEU A 606 15.12 -23.23 -30.07
N ASP A 607 15.36 -24.54 -30.17
CA ASP A 607 15.00 -25.55 -29.17
C ASP A 607 16.24 -26.32 -28.69
N ARG A 608 16.57 -26.21 -27.39
CA ARG A 608 17.71 -26.90 -26.76
C ARG A 608 17.38 -27.34 -25.33
N CYS A 609 17.66 -28.61 -25.04
CA CYS A 609 17.44 -29.24 -23.73
C CYS A 609 18.60 -29.09 -22.74
N TYR A 610 19.43 -28.06 -22.90
CA TYR A 610 20.65 -27.94 -22.12
C TYR A 610 20.79 -26.50 -21.66
N ALA A 611 20.95 -26.35 -20.35
CA ALA A 611 21.17 -25.05 -19.73
C ALA A 611 22.50 -24.46 -20.19
N GLY A 612 22.47 -23.19 -20.59
CA GLY A 612 23.66 -22.45 -20.98
C GLY A 612 23.72 -21.06 -20.36
N TRP A 613 24.94 -20.59 -20.15
CA TRP A 613 25.24 -19.24 -19.67
C TRP A 613 24.73 -18.17 -20.64
N LEU A 614 24.18 -17.11 -20.06
CA LEU A 614 23.79 -15.86 -20.71
C LEU A 614 24.56 -14.68 -20.12
N ALA A 615 24.52 -13.53 -20.79
CA ALA A 615 25.30 -12.34 -20.43
C ALA A 615 25.02 -11.79 -19.02
N ASP A 616 23.82 -12.02 -18.47
CA ASP A 616 23.44 -11.61 -17.11
C ASP A 616 23.90 -12.60 -16.01
N GLY A 617 24.65 -13.65 -16.40
CA GLY A 617 25.06 -14.73 -15.50
C GLY A 617 23.96 -15.72 -15.19
N SER A 618 22.79 -15.65 -15.82
CA SER A 618 21.75 -16.66 -15.66
C SER A 618 22.02 -17.89 -16.52
N LEU A 619 21.53 -19.04 -16.04
CA LEU A 619 21.47 -20.27 -16.82
C LEU A 619 20.06 -20.49 -17.33
N ARG A 620 19.91 -20.59 -18.65
CA ARG A 620 18.60 -20.80 -19.28
C ARG A 620 18.66 -21.82 -20.40
N TYR A 621 17.49 -22.36 -20.76
CA TYR A 621 17.35 -23.24 -21.92
C TYR A 621 15.98 -23.03 -22.61
N PRO A 622 15.94 -22.89 -23.95
CA PRO A 622 14.72 -22.67 -24.71
C PRO A 622 14.07 -23.98 -25.19
N ILE A 623 12.76 -24.12 -25.01
CA ILE A 623 11.97 -25.30 -25.43
C ILE A 623 10.84 -24.85 -26.35
N VAL A 624 10.86 -25.28 -27.62
CA VAL A 624 9.79 -25.01 -28.58
C VAL A 624 8.81 -26.18 -28.63
N THR A 625 9.33 -27.41 -28.62
CA THR A 625 8.56 -28.65 -28.56
C THR A 625 8.67 -29.24 -27.14
N PRO A 626 7.59 -29.16 -26.33
CA PRO A 626 7.59 -29.68 -24.97
C PRO A 626 7.93 -31.16 -24.92
N ARG A 627 8.70 -31.58 -23.91
CA ARG A 627 9.09 -32.98 -23.72
C ARG A 627 9.23 -33.26 -22.22
N PRO A 628 8.69 -34.40 -21.70
CA PRO A 628 8.66 -34.66 -20.25
C PRO A 628 10.04 -34.65 -19.57
N ALA A 629 11.08 -35.10 -20.27
CA ALA A 629 12.45 -35.09 -19.76
C ALA A 629 13.13 -33.70 -19.77
N CYS A 630 12.43 -32.65 -20.22
CA CYS A 630 13.04 -31.34 -20.43
C CYS A 630 12.06 -30.16 -20.33
N GLY A 631 11.96 -29.57 -19.15
CA GLY A 631 11.25 -28.30 -18.96
C GLY A 631 9.72 -28.40 -18.93
N GLY A 632 9.17 -29.62 -18.79
CA GLY A 632 7.75 -29.89 -18.56
C GLY A 632 6.89 -29.91 -19.84
N ASP A 633 5.59 -29.67 -19.67
CA ASP A 633 4.55 -29.88 -20.70
C ASP A 633 4.24 -28.63 -21.55
N ALA A 634 4.95 -27.52 -21.33
CA ALA A 634 4.70 -26.25 -22.03
C ALA A 634 5.98 -25.64 -22.65
N PRO A 635 5.86 -24.97 -23.82
CA PRO A 635 6.99 -24.32 -24.47
C PRO A 635 7.39 -23.04 -23.73
N GLY A 636 8.65 -22.64 -23.86
CA GLY A 636 9.17 -21.42 -23.24
C GLY A 636 10.68 -21.48 -22.98
N VAL A 637 11.22 -20.37 -22.49
CA VAL A 637 12.60 -20.31 -21.99
C VAL A 637 12.58 -20.54 -20.48
N ARG A 638 13.28 -21.57 -20.02
CA ARG A 638 13.34 -21.95 -18.60
C ARG A 638 14.62 -21.43 -17.97
N THR A 639 14.53 -20.93 -16.75
CA THR A 639 15.67 -20.48 -15.94
C THR A 639 16.00 -21.51 -14.87
N VAL A 640 17.29 -21.80 -14.70
CA VAL A 640 17.80 -22.65 -13.62
C VAL A 640 18.19 -21.74 -12.45
N TYR A 641 17.45 -21.83 -11.35
CA TYR A 641 17.72 -21.11 -10.12
C TYR A 641 18.50 -21.98 -9.13
N GLN A 642 19.31 -21.35 -8.29
CA GLN A 642 20.02 -22.03 -7.22
C GLN A 642 19.08 -22.45 -6.08
N HIS A 643 18.05 -21.64 -5.79
CA HIS A 643 17.10 -21.88 -4.71
C HIS A 643 15.70 -22.23 -5.23
N TYR A 644 14.97 -23.04 -4.46
CA TYR A 644 13.61 -23.50 -4.81
C TYR A 644 12.58 -22.37 -4.91
N ASN A 645 12.83 -21.24 -4.23
CA ASN A 645 12.00 -20.03 -4.30
C ASN A 645 12.26 -19.18 -5.57
N GLN A 646 12.95 -19.73 -6.57
CA GLN A 646 13.29 -19.05 -7.83
C GLN A 646 14.14 -17.78 -7.63
N THR A 647 15.11 -17.84 -6.72
CA THR A 647 16.12 -16.78 -6.49
C THR A 647 17.52 -17.37 -6.52
N GLY A 648 18.52 -16.52 -6.77
CA GLY A 648 19.92 -16.91 -6.91
C GLY A 648 20.24 -17.56 -8.25
N PHE A 649 21.25 -17.05 -8.94
CA PHE A 649 21.84 -17.73 -10.09
C PHE A 649 22.91 -18.73 -9.63
N PRO A 650 23.14 -19.82 -10.38
CA PRO A 650 24.17 -20.80 -10.07
C PRO A 650 25.57 -20.16 -9.94
N ASP A 651 26.44 -20.80 -9.14
CA ASP A 651 27.82 -20.36 -8.93
C ASP A 651 28.52 -20.12 -10.29
N PRO A 652 29.10 -18.93 -10.55
CA PRO A 652 29.83 -18.65 -11.80
C PRO A 652 30.95 -19.66 -12.14
N LEU A 653 31.44 -20.42 -11.16
CA LEU A 653 32.43 -21.47 -11.34
C LEU A 653 31.84 -22.85 -11.68
N SER A 654 30.51 -23.01 -11.65
CA SER A 654 29.87 -24.25 -12.11
C SER A 654 29.99 -24.38 -13.63
N ARG A 655 30.08 -25.63 -14.10
CA ARG A 655 30.34 -25.92 -15.52
C ARG A 655 29.04 -26.21 -16.25
N HIS A 656 28.73 -25.40 -17.27
CA HIS A 656 27.53 -25.48 -18.10
C HIS A 656 27.83 -25.11 -19.56
N HIS A 657 26.87 -25.30 -20.45
CA HIS A 657 27.00 -24.85 -21.84
C HIS A 657 26.88 -23.32 -21.94
N ALA A 658 26.90 -22.76 -23.15
CA ALA A 658 26.73 -21.31 -23.35
C ALA A 658 25.85 -21.02 -24.55
N PHE A 659 25.12 -19.91 -24.51
CA PHE A 659 24.48 -19.34 -25.69
C PHE A 659 25.25 -18.09 -26.11
N CYS A 660 25.79 -18.11 -27.32
CA CYS A 660 26.51 -16.98 -27.88
C CYS A 660 25.63 -16.26 -28.91
N PHE A 661 25.81 -14.95 -29.03
CA PHE A 661 25.14 -14.10 -30.00
C PHE A 661 26.14 -13.45 -30.94
N ARG A 662 25.86 -13.53 -32.24
CA ARG A 662 26.58 -12.82 -33.29
C ARG A 662 25.64 -11.88 -34.02
N GLY A 663 25.92 -10.58 -33.94
CA GLY A 663 25.15 -9.55 -34.63
C GLY A 663 25.35 -9.60 -36.15
N THR A 664 24.30 -9.34 -36.92
CA THR A 664 24.41 -9.09 -38.37
C THR A 664 24.73 -7.62 -38.59
N LEU A 665 25.91 -7.32 -39.15
CA LEU A 665 26.19 -5.98 -39.68
C LEU A 665 25.19 -5.71 -40.83
N PRO A 666 24.56 -4.53 -40.91
CA PRO A 666 23.79 -4.18 -42.09
C PRO A 666 24.72 -4.22 -43.32
N PRO A 667 24.24 -4.68 -44.49
CA PRO A 667 25.02 -4.60 -45.71
C PRO A 667 25.37 -3.13 -46.01
N LEU A 668 26.65 -2.86 -46.25
CA LEU A 668 27.14 -1.58 -46.75
C LEU A 668 26.64 -1.39 -48.19
N THR A 669 25.38 -0.98 -48.35
CA THR A 669 24.83 -0.54 -49.63
C THR A 669 24.17 0.82 -49.45
N GLY A 670 24.89 1.87 -49.87
CA GLY A 670 24.39 3.25 -49.83
C GLY A 670 25.47 4.31 -49.60
N LEU A 671 26.70 4.12 -50.09
CA LEU A 671 27.55 5.28 -50.38
C LEU A 671 26.89 6.01 -51.56
N VAL A 672 26.20 7.12 -51.28
CA VAL A 672 25.93 8.11 -52.32
C VAL A 672 27.27 8.77 -52.60
N ASP A 673 27.72 8.61 -53.83
CA ASP A 673 28.88 9.28 -54.38
C ASP A 673 28.66 10.80 -54.35
N LEU A 674 29.29 11.45 -53.38
CA LEU A 674 29.73 12.83 -53.50
C LEU A 674 31.22 12.85 -53.14
N SER A 675 32.03 12.32 -54.06
CA SER A 675 33.37 12.87 -54.25
C SER A 675 33.24 14.35 -54.69
N PRO A 676 34.15 15.27 -54.30
CA PRO A 676 35.60 15.07 -54.39
C PRO A 676 36.43 15.53 -53.18
N TRP A 677 37.74 15.26 -53.26
CA TRP A 677 38.85 15.68 -52.37
C TRP A 677 38.91 14.88 -51.05
N GLY A 678 39.80 13.93 -50.80
CA GLY A 678 41.11 13.62 -51.36
C GLY A 678 42.04 13.27 -50.20
N ARG A 679 42.76 12.13 -50.31
CA ARG A 679 43.83 11.63 -49.41
C ARG A 679 43.30 11.14 -48.05
N GLY A 680 43.35 9.87 -47.69
CA GLY A 680 44.44 8.90 -47.82
C GLY A 680 45.25 8.89 -46.53
N CYS A 681 44.93 8.00 -45.58
CA CYS A 681 45.84 7.59 -44.50
C CYS A 681 45.49 6.18 -44.01
N HIS A 682 46.41 5.26 -44.31
CA HIS A 682 46.53 3.91 -43.80
C HIS A 682 46.71 3.90 -42.27
N LYS A 683 46.15 2.88 -41.61
CA LYS A 683 46.63 2.40 -40.32
C LYS A 683 47.82 1.47 -40.55
N GLU A 684 48.92 1.73 -39.88
CA GLU A 684 49.88 0.74 -39.37
C GLU A 684 50.04 1.11 -37.89
N GLY A 685 49.75 0.28 -36.89
CA GLY A 685 50.05 -1.13 -36.77
C GLY A 685 51.45 -1.24 -36.17
N TRP A 686 51.55 -1.47 -34.85
CA TRP A 686 52.71 -2.13 -34.25
C TRP A 686 52.38 -2.67 -32.86
N ALA A 687 52.42 -3.99 -32.77
CA ALA A 687 52.83 -4.70 -31.56
C ALA A 687 54.37 -4.72 -31.52
N HIS A 688 54.97 -4.51 -30.35
CA HIS A 688 55.90 -5.47 -29.74
C HIS A 688 56.60 -4.91 -28.50
N ARG A 689 56.58 -5.75 -27.45
CA ARG A 689 57.66 -6.11 -26.49
C ARG A 689 58.85 -5.16 -26.33
N GLY A 690 59.20 -4.89 -25.07
CA GLY A 690 60.58 -4.57 -24.69
C GLY A 690 60.71 -4.05 -23.28
N ALA A 691 61.23 -4.89 -22.38
CA ALA A 691 61.64 -4.50 -21.03
C ALA A 691 62.81 -3.50 -21.06
N SER A 692 62.84 -2.55 -20.13
CA SER A 692 63.82 -2.53 -19.02
C SER A 692 64.03 -1.11 -18.43
N LEU A 693 64.29 -1.12 -17.12
CA LEU A 693 65.22 -0.25 -16.39
C LEU A 693 64.95 1.27 -16.32
N GLY A 694 64.41 1.68 -15.17
CA GLY A 694 65.27 2.25 -14.14
C GLY A 694 65.32 3.77 -13.99
N LYS A 695 64.95 4.21 -12.76
CA LYS A 695 65.41 5.43 -12.04
C LYS A 695 65.02 6.77 -12.67
N ALA A 696 64.82 7.87 -11.97
CA ALA A 696 64.64 8.27 -10.59
C ALA A 696 64.38 9.80 -10.63
N LEU A 697 64.02 10.37 -9.48
CA LEU A 697 63.92 11.80 -9.13
C LEU A 697 62.56 12.46 -9.44
N HIS A 698 61.73 12.80 -8.45
CA HIS A 698 61.87 13.74 -7.32
C HIS A 698 61.50 15.19 -7.63
N TRP A 699 60.43 15.61 -6.93
CA TRP A 699 60.11 16.90 -6.31
C TRP A 699 60.35 18.22 -7.07
N HIS A 700 59.31 19.05 -7.11
CA HIS A 700 59.30 20.24 -6.25
C HIS A 700 57.89 20.79 -5.97
N LEU A 701 57.63 21.02 -4.69
CA LEU A 701 56.64 21.94 -4.13
C LEU A 701 57.01 23.40 -4.45
N GLY A 702 55.99 24.26 -4.49
CA GLY A 702 56.07 25.61 -3.93
C GLY A 702 55.64 26.74 -4.86
N LEU A 703 54.38 27.16 -4.73
CA LEU A 703 53.99 28.52 -4.32
C LEU A 703 52.52 28.54 -3.88
#